data_AF-A0A343JEB8-F1
#
_entry.id   AF-A0A343JEB8-F1
#
_cell.length_a   1.000
_cell.length_b   1.000
_cell.length_c   1.000
_cell.angle_alpha   90.00
_cell.angle_beta   90.00
_cell.angle_gamma   90.00
#
_symmetry.space_group_name_H-M   'P 1'
#
loop_
_entity.id
_entity.type
_entity.pdbx_description
1 polymer ?
#
loop_
_entity_poly.entity_id
_entity_poly.type
_entity_poly.pdbx_seq_one_letter_code
_entity_poly.pdbx_strand_id
1 'polypeptide(L)'
;MVKEKVLDLANHISRKKRGSKNEIKATDPEYLILEPVVTDEMAEVALCMKIREKTTAKELAPKCGKSVEETERLLYQLAEVGVCFVNNINGVDTFWYDTWVPGIMEMMVNNKKNVEKYPQIAEAFEAYGRVRGPKSAGAFPVGVGLMRVIPIEKAIDGETRRASYEEVSKYLNDNTIFSVSDCSCRVSRRVMGEGCGHLAEDMCIQMGHAAEYYIRTGRGRQISREEAFEIIRRAEENGLMHQIPNLDGSGKTHAICNCCGCSCLSLRSAGMFKNSDMVRSNYVSSVNKDKCVACGECVAVCPVNALKLGPKLCEINPPEEKEYETPRDTEWGPDKWNSDYRINRENVTERGTSPCKTECPAHIAVQGYIKLASQGRYREALELIKKENPFPAVCGRICPRKCESACTRGDIDDPIAIDEIKKFIAEQDLNAEHRFIPKIKNNYNKKIAVVGSGAAGLSCAYYLAVEGYKVTVFEKERVLGGMLTLGIPSFRLEKNVVEAEINILKELGVEFKTGIEVGKDLRLQDLREEGYEAFYIAIGAQAGRKLGIEGEEAEGVISGIDFLRKVNLGEKLELKEDVVVIGGGNVAIDVARTAVRAGGKKISIYCLEKPEEMPALEEEIEESLSEGIIINNSWGPKRIITEDGKVKGIEFKKCLSVFDENNKFNPKYDEEETITVKADTIILSVGQAIDWGGLLEGSKIELNPNNTVKADSFTYQTEEKDVFVGGDVFTGPKFAIDAIAAGKEGAISIHRFVHPGQSLVIGRDRRKYKAFDKENILLEGYDNIPRQRTNHVDGKKARESFKDLRLTFTEEQLKKETERCLSCGATVVDEFLCVGCGACTTRCKFDAISLVRKYDAEGVAFEDLKPVVIKNVIKRKGRIVLKKAKKVLKRSR
;
A
#
# COMPACT_ATOMS: atom_id res chain seq x y z
N MET A 1 -45.63 -7.69 2.65
CA MET A 1 -46.22 -9.00 3.02
C MET A 1 -45.22 -10.08 2.62
N VAL A 2 -45.06 -11.13 3.43
CA VAL A 2 -44.15 -12.24 3.11
C VAL A 2 -44.74 -13.02 1.93
N LYS A 3 -43.94 -13.21 0.87
CA LYS A 3 -44.25 -14.12 -0.24
C LYS A 3 -44.09 -15.57 0.22
N GLU A 4 -45.19 -16.22 0.57
CA GLU A 4 -45.17 -17.57 1.18
C GLU A 4 -44.53 -18.61 0.25
N LYS A 5 -44.80 -18.59 -1.06
CA LYS A 5 -44.20 -19.54 -2.01
C LYS A 5 -42.68 -19.35 -2.13
N VAL A 6 -42.21 -18.11 -2.10
CA VAL A 6 -40.77 -17.81 -2.11
C VAL A 6 -40.10 -18.28 -0.81
N LEU A 7 -40.79 -18.18 0.33
CA LEU A 7 -40.29 -18.68 1.60
C LEU A 7 -40.27 -20.22 1.65
N ASP A 8 -41.26 -20.86 1.04
CA ASP A 8 -41.27 -22.31 0.83
C ASP A 8 -40.09 -22.73 -0.06
N LEU A 9 -39.81 -22.00 -1.15
CA LEU A 9 -38.65 -22.24 -2.01
C LEU A 9 -37.33 -22.11 -1.23
N ALA A 10 -37.17 -21.07 -0.42
CA ALA A 10 -35.95 -20.89 0.39
C ALA A 10 -35.74 -22.07 1.37
N ASN A 11 -36.82 -22.57 1.97
CA ASN A 11 -36.79 -23.77 2.81
C ASN A 11 -36.48 -25.04 2.00
N HIS A 12 -37.06 -25.17 0.80
CA HIS A 12 -36.84 -26.30 -0.11
C HIS A 12 -35.38 -26.43 -0.54
N ILE A 13 -34.78 -25.34 -1.04
CA ILE A 13 -33.36 -25.30 -1.40
C ILE A 13 -32.48 -25.64 -0.19
N SER A 14 -32.86 -25.14 0.99
CA SER A 14 -32.14 -25.42 2.24
C SER A 14 -32.40 -26.81 2.84
N ARG A 15 -33.25 -27.62 2.20
CA ARG A 15 -33.72 -28.94 2.68
C ARG A 15 -34.26 -28.88 4.12
N LYS A 16 -35.02 -27.84 4.42
CA LYS A 16 -35.64 -27.59 5.72
C LYS A 16 -37.16 -27.70 5.61
N LYS A 17 -37.78 -28.22 6.66
CA LYS A 17 -39.25 -28.31 6.75
C LYS A 17 -39.80 -27.02 7.36
N ARG A 18 -40.82 -26.42 6.73
CA ARG A 18 -41.58 -25.29 7.28
C ARG A 18 -42.15 -25.66 8.66
N GLY A 19 -42.13 -24.72 9.60
CA GLY A 19 -42.53 -24.91 11.00
C GLY A 19 -41.55 -25.73 11.86
N SER A 20 -40.42 -26.17 11.30
CA SER A 20 -39.36 -26.80 12.10
C SER A 20 -38.50 -25.75 12.82
N LYS A 21 -37.82 -26.14 13.91
CA LYS A 21 -36.93 -25.24 14.67
C LYS A 21 -35.84 -24.57 13.81
N ASN A 22 -35.46 -25.22 12.72
CA ASN A 22 -34.39 -24.76 11.83
C ASN A 22 -34.91 -24.15 10.54
N GLU A 23 -36.22 -23.92 10.38
CA GLU A 23 -36.79 -23.34 9.16
C GLU A 23 -36.12 -22.01 8.78
N ILE A 24 -36.09 -21.74 7.48
CA ILE A 24 -35.73 -20.42 6.97
C ILE A 24 -36.86 -19.45 7.29
N LYS A 25 -36.50 -18.31 7.86
CA LYS A 25 -37.41 -17.21 8.19
C LYS A 25 -37.35 -16.12 7.12
N ALA A 26 -38.37 -15.27 7.09
CA ALA A 26 -38.39 -14.11 6.18
C ALA A 26 -37.27 -13.08 6.46
N THR A 27 -36.59 -13.18 7.60
CA THR A 27 -35.43 -12.35 7.95
C THR A 27 -34.09 -13.03 7.63
N ASP A 28 -34.11 -14.29 7.20
CA ASP A 28 -32.88 -15.00 6.86
C ASP A 28 -32.39 -14.60 5.46
N PRO A 29 -31.06 -14.55 5.24
CA PRO A 29 -30.48 -14.16 3.96
C PRO A 29 -30.96 -14.99 2.77
N GLU A 30 -31.22 -16.29 3.00
CA GLU A 30 -31.75 -17.20 1.98
C GLU A 30 -33.11 -16.77 1.41
N TYR A 31 -33.97 -16.14 2.21
CA TYR A 31 -35.23 -15.58 1.72
C TYR A 31 -35.04 -14.19 1.11
N LEU A 32 -34.31 -13.32 1.81
CA LEU A 32 -34.12 -11.91 1.44
C LEU A 32 -33.49 -11.75 0.05
N ILE A 33 -32.64 -12.69 -0.37
CA ILE A 33 -32.04 -12.65 -1.70
C ILE A 33 -33.05 -12.96 -2.81
N LEU A 34 -34.03 -13.84 -2.56
CA LEU A 34 -35.03 -14.27 -3.55
C LEU A 34 -36.22 -13.30 -3.63
N GLU A 35 -36.63 -12.76 -2.50
CA GLU A 35 -37.83 -11.93 -2.34
C GLU A 35 -38.03 -10.85 -3.41
N PRO A 36 -37.02 -10.05 -3.83
CA PRO A 36 -37.27 -8.90 -4.69
C PRO A 36 -37.49 -9.28 -6.16
N VAL A 37 -36.99 -10.45 -6.59
CA VAL A 37 -36.90 -10.82 -8.01
C VAL A 37 -37.60 -12.14 -8.35
N VAL A 38 -37.95 -12.95 -7.36
CA VAL A 38 -38.71 -14.20 -7.55
C VAL A 38 -40.20 -13.95 -7.27
N THR A 39 -41.04 -14.33 -8.23
CA THR A 39 -42.50 -14.32 -8.08
C THR A 39 -43.01 -15.64 -7.50
N ASP A 40 -44.26 -15.67 -7.05
CA ASP A 40 -44.86 -16.91 -6.55
C ASP A 40 -44.96 -17.98 -7.65
N GLU A 41 -45.26 -17.60 -8.91
CA GLU A 41 -45.28 -18.52 -10.05
C GLU A 41 -43.90 -19.11 -10.35
N MET A 42 -42.85 -18.28 -10.29
CA MET A 42 -41.47 -18.75 -10.43
C MET A 42 -41.12 -19.73 -9.30
N ALA A 43 -41.52 -19.41 -8.07
CA ALA A 43 -41.26 -20.26 -6.92
C ALA A 43 -41.98 -21.62 -7.02
N GLU A 44 -43.22 -21.65 -7.51
CA GLU A 44 -43.97 -22.89 -7.75
C GLU A 44 -43.24 -23.84 -8.72
N VAL A 45 -42.67 -23.30 -9.80
CA VAL A 45 -41.88 -24.09 -10.74
C VAL A 45 -40.57 -24.58 -10.09
N ALA A 46 -39.85 -23.70 -9.40
CA ALA A 46 -38.59 -24.05 -8.74
C ALA A 46 -38.76 -25.07 -7.60
N LEU A 47 -39.91 -25.09 -6.92
CA LEU A 47 -40.27 -26.10 -5.91
C LEU A 47 -40.36 -27.52 -6.48
N CYS A 48 -40.69 -27.65 -7.77
CA CYS A 48 -40.74 -28.94 -8.45
C CYS A 48 -39.37 -29.45 -8.89
N MET A 49 -38.35 -28.59 -8.87
CA MET A 49 -36.96 -28.92 -9.17
C MET A 49 -36.24 -29.48 -7.95
N LYS A 50 -35.18 -30.26 -8.18
CA LYS A 50 -34.30 -30.78 -7.14
C LYS A 50 -32.87 -30.26 -7.34
N ILE A 51 -32.18 -30.08 -6.23
CA ILE A 51 -30.80 -29.59 -6.22
C ILE A 51 -29.88 -30.48 -7.06
N ARG A 52 -29.15 -29.86 -7.98
CA ARG A 52 -28.20 -30.48 -8.93
C ARG A 52 -28.79 -31.58 -9.84
N GLU A 53 -30.12 -31.73 -9.89
CA GLU A 53 -30.81 -32.64 -10.82
C GLU A 53 -31.19 -31.86 -12.09
N LYS A 54 -30.71 -32.33 -13.24
CA LYS A 54 -31.01 -31.76 -14.55
C LYS A 54 -32.42 -32.14 -14.99
N THR A 55 -33.20 -31.18 -15.46
CA THR A 55 -34.56 -31.38 -15.97
C THR A 55 -34.82 -30.47 -17.17
N THR A 56 -35.68 -30.91 -18.06
CA THR A 56 -36.24 -30.10 -19.15
C THR A 56 -37.58 -29.49 -18.73
N ALA A 57 -38.03 -28.44 -19.44
CA ALA A 57 -39.37 -27.88 -19.22
C ALA A 57 -40.47 -28.92 -19.43
N LYS A 58 -40.31 -29.82 -20.41
CA LYS A 58 -41.25 -30.90 -20.74
C LYS A 58 -41.40 -31.92 -19.60
N GLU A 59 -40.31 -32.26 -18.91
CA GLU A 59 -40.34 -33.20 -17.78
C GLU A 59 -40.89 -32.56 -16.50
N LEU A 60 -40.72 -31.25 -16.36
CA LEU A 60 -41.10 -30.51 -15.17
C LEU A 60 -42.56 -30.03 -15.21
N ALA A 61 -43.07 -29.67 -16.40
CA ALA A 61 -44.42 -29.13 -16.58
C ALA A 61 -45.55 -29.97 -15.94
N PRO A 62 -45.57 -31.33 -16.07
CA PRO A 62 -46.58 -32.16 -15.40
C PRO A 62 -46.48 -32.12 -13.87
N LYS A 63 -45.28 -31.91 -13.31
CA LYS A 63 -45.05 -31.82 -11.86
C LYS A 63 -45.51 -30.48 -11.30
N CYS A 64 -45.39 -29.42 -12.10
CA CYS A 64 -45.84 -28.06 -11.75
C CYS A 64 -47.35 -27.86 -11.97
N GLY A 65 -48.02 -28.71 -12.74
CA GLY A 65 -49.40 -28.49 -13.18
C GLY A 65 -49.55 -27.32 -14.16
N LYS A 66 -48.52 -27.03 -14.96
CA LYS A 66 -48.47 -25.91 -15.93
C LYS A 66 -48.23 -26.43 -17.35
N SER A 67 -48.45 -25.59 -18.38
CA SER A 67 -48.09 -25.95 -19.76
C SER A 67 -46.56 -26.01 -19.92
N VAL A 68 -46.08 -26.67 -20.98
CA VAL A 68 -44.64 -26.74 -21.27
C VAL A 68 -44.08 -25.34 -21.56
N GLU A 69 -44.80 -24.54 -22.35
CA GLU A 69 -44.42 -23.17 -22.73
C GLU A 69 -44.36 -22.25 -21.51
N GLU A 70 -45.36 -22.33 -20.62
CA GLU A 70 -45.38 -21.53 -19.40
C GLU A 70 -44.25 -21.93 -18.44
N THR A 71 -44.01 -23.24 -18.28
CA THR A 71 -42.93 -23.77 -17.44
C THR A 71 -41.57 -23.33 -17.99
N GLU A 72 -41.36 -23.41 -19.29
CA GLU A 72 -40.14 -22.96 -19.96
C GLU A 72 -39.91 -21.46 -19.74
N ARG A 73 -40.94 -20.62 -19.96
CA ARG A 73 -40.86 -19.17 -19.71
C ARG A 73 -40.43 -18.87 -18.27
N LEU A 74 -41.05 -19.52 -17.28
CA LEU A 74 -40.73 -19.32 -15.86
C LEU A 74 -39.33 -19.84 -15.49
N LEU A 75 -38.89 -20.97 -16.07
CA LEU A 75 -37.53 -21.50 -15.91
C LEU A 75 -36.48 -20.53 -16.48
N TYR A 76 -36.76 -19.92 -17.63
CA TYR A 76 -35.89 -18.89 -18.20
C TYR A 76 -35.82 -17.64 -17.31
N GLN A 77 -36.94 -17.19 -16.76
CA GLN A 77 -36.95 -16.09 -15.79
C GLN A 77 -36.14 -16.43 -14.54
N LEU A 78 -36.30 -17.64 -13.99
CA LEU A 78 -35.50 -18.15 -12.87
C LEU A 78 -34.00 -18.17 -13.21
N ALA A 79 -33.67 -18.56 -14.45
CA ALA A 79 -32.31 -18.62 -14.93
C ALA A 79 -31.69 -17.23 -15.11
N GLU A 80 -32.46 -16.25 -15.60
CA GLU A 80 -32.04 -14.85 -15.76
C GLU A 80 -31.74 -14.20 -14.40
N VAL A 81 -32.65 -14.37 -13.42
CA VAL A 81 -32.47 -13.78 -12.08
C VAL A 81 -31.39 -14.49 -11.25
N GLY A 82 -30.92 -15.68 -11.67
CA GLY A 82 -29.80 -16.40 -11.06
C GLY A 82 -30.18 -17.52 -10.08
N VAL A 83 -31.44 -17.98 -10.09
CA VAL A 83 -31.91 -19.08 -9.23
C VAL A 83 -31.53 -20.45 -9.79
N CYS A 84 -31.51 -20.61 -11.12
CA CYS A 84 -31.09 -21.84 -11.77
C CYS A 84 -30.18 -21.59 -12.97
N PHE A 85 -29.49 -22.62 -13.41
CA PHE A 85 -28.76 -22.67 -14.68
C PHE A 85 -29.70 -22.97 -15.84
N VAL A 86 -29.26 -22.59 -17.04
CA VAL A 86 -29.81 -23.06 -18.32
C VAL A 86 -28.67 -23.32 -19.29
N ASN A 87 -28.65 -24.53 -19.85
CA ASN A 87 -27.68 -24.97 -20.84
C ASN A 87 -28.35 -25.82 -21.92
N ASN A 88 -27.80 -25.81 -23.13
CA ASN A 88 -28.25 -26.67 -24.20
C ASN A 88 -27.52 -28.00 -24.11
N ILE A 89 -28.26 -29.07 -23.83
CA ILE A 89 -27.72 -30.42 -23.74
C ILE A 89 -28.43 -31.25 -24.81
N ASN A 90 -27.66 -31.72 -25.79
CA ASN A 90 -28.16 -32.50 -26.93
C ASN A 90 -29.32 -31.80 -27.69
N GLY A 91 -29.23 -30.48 -27.86
CA GLY A 91 -30.25 -29.69 -28.57
C GLY A 91 -31.44 -29.27 -27.71
N VAL A 92 -31.48 -29.63 -26.42
CA VAL A 92 -32.60 -29.32 -25.52
C VAL A 92 -32.14 -28.46 -24.36
N ASP A 93 -32.92 -27.42 -24.06
CA ASP A 93 -32.67 -26.60 -22.89
C ASP A 93 -32.95 -27.36 -21.60
N THR A 94 -31.91 -27.43 -20.78
CA THR A 94 -31.87 -28.19 -19.55
C THR A 94 -31.54 -27.25 -18.40
N PHE A 95 -32.31 -27.36 -17.33
CA PHE A 95 -32.28 -26.49 -16.17
C PHE A 95 -31.96 -27.28 -14.90
N TRP A 96 -31.23 -26.65 -13.97
CA TRP A 96 -30.97 -27.16 -12.62
C TRP A 96 -30.52 -26.01 -11.72
N TYR A 97 -30.67 -26.13 -10.40
CA TYR A 97 -30.07 -25.18 -9.46
C TYR A 97 -29.02 -25.87 -8.58
N ASP A 98 -28.07 -25.10 -8.06
CA ASP A 98 -27.00 -25.61 -7.20
C ASP A 98 -27.24 -25.24 -5.72
N THR A 99 -26.24 -25.38 -4.87
CA THR A 99 -26.29 -24.91 -3.48
C THR A 99 -26.42 -23.38 -3.39
N TRP A 100 -26.66 -22.86 -2.18
CA TRP A 100 -26.64 -21.41 -1.96
C TRP A 100 -25.29 -20.78 -2.28
N VAL A 101 -24.19 -21.36 -1.79
CA VAL A 101 -22.81 -20.90 -1.99
C VAL A 101 -21.83 -22.09 -1.93
N PRO A 102 -21.00 -22.32 -2.98
CA PRO A 102 -21.07 -21.65 -4.27
C PRO A 102 -22.35 -22.02 -5.03
N GLY A 103 -22.91 -21.05 -5.78
CA GLY A 103 -24.15 -21.26 -6.51
C GLY A 103 -25.08 -20.06 -6.52
N ILE A 104 -26.35 -20.28 -6.13
CA ILE A 104 -27.48 -19.36 -6.37
C ILE A 104 -27.12 -17.91 -5.99
N MET A 105 -26.58 -17.70 -4.79
CA MET A 105 -26.32 -16.32 -4.33
C MET A 105 -25.25 -15.61 -5.15
N GLU A 106 -24.23 -16.33 -5.62
CA GLU A 106 -23.17 -15.75 -6.45
C GLU A 106 -23.72 -15.32 -7.82
N MET A 107 -24.59 -16.14 -8.42
CA MET A 107 -25.23 -15.87 -9.71
C MET A 107 -26.22 -14.71 -9.62
N MET A 108 -27.02 -14.66 -8.56
CA MET A 108 -27.96 -13.56 -8.33
C MET A 108 -27.24 -12.21 -8.17
N VAL A 109 -26.10 -12.20 -7.48
CA VAL A 109 -25.26 -10.99 -7.30
C VAL A 109 -24.48 -10.63 -8.57
N ASN A 110 -24.08 -11.63 -9.36
CA ASN A 110 -23.36 -11.39 -10.62
C ASN A 110 -24.25 -10.72 -11.68
N ASN A 111 -25.58 -10.87 -11.58
CA ASN A 111 -26.50 -10.09 -12.39
C ASN A 111 -26.49 -8.61 -11.95
N LYS A 112 -25.82 -7.76 -12.75
CA LYS A 112 -25.66 -6.33 -12.46
C LYS A 112 -26.99 -5.61 -12.25
N LYS A 113 -27.99 -5.91 -13.10
CA LYS A 113 -29.33 -5.31 -13.04
C LYS A 113 -30.05 -5.63 -11.73
N ASN A 114 -29.89 -6.85 -11.21
CA ASN A 114 -30.48 -7.27 -9.96
C ASN A 114 -29.97 -6.40 -8.80
N VAL A 115 -28.65 -6.25 -8.69
CA VAL A 115 -28.02 -5.57 -7.55
C VAL A 115 -28.18 -4.05 -7.64
N GLU A 116 -28.15 -3.48 -8.85
CA GLU A 116 -28.44 -2.06 -9.07
C GLU A 116 -29.87 -1.70 -8.66
N LYS A 117 -30.85 -2.56 -8.97
CA LYS A 117 -32.25 -2.33 -8.61
C LYS A 117 -32.57 -2.72 -7.16
N TYR A 118 -31.95 -3.77 -6.64
CA TYR A 118 -32.22 -4.35 -5.33
C TYR A 118 -30.91 -4.64 -4.56
N PRO A 119 -30.31 -3.61 -3.92
CA PRO A 119 -29.09 -3.77 -3.13
C PRO A 119 -29.15 -4.88 -2.06
N GLN A 120 -30.35 -5.18 -1.54
CA GLN A 120 -30.56 -6.26 -0.56
C GLN A 120 -30.05 -7.64 -1.04
N ILE A 121 -29.98 -7.88 -2.35
CA ILE A 121 -29.42 -9.12 -2.92
C ILE A 121 -27.93 -9.26 -2.55
N ALA A 122 -27.18 -8.18 -2.69
CA ALA A 122 -25.76 -8.13 -2.32
C ALA A 122 -25.54 -8.24 -0.81
N GLU A 123 -26.40 -7.60 -0.01
CA GLU A 123 -26.35 -7.65 1.46
C GLU A 123 -26.67 -9.05 1.99
N ALA A 124 -27.68 -9.71 1.42
CA ALA A 124 -28.05 -11.08 1.78
C ALA A 124 -26.90 -12.05 1.50
N PHE A 125 -26.21 -11.92 0.36
CA PHE A 125 -25.04 -12.76 0.06
C PHE A 125 -23.91 -12.58 1.09
N GLU A 126 -23.60 -11.35 1.49
CA GLU A 126 -22.62 -11.08 2.56
C GLU A 126 -23.04 -11.73 3.88
N ALA A 127 -24.30 -11.49 4.25
CA ALA A 127 -24.91 -11.90 5.52
C ALA A 127 -24.98 -13.43 5.65
N TYR A 128 -25.24 -14.14 4.54
CA TYR A 128 -25.27 -15.61 4.54
C TYR A 128 -23.98 -16.20 5.11
N GLY A 129 -22.82 -15.80 4.58
CA GLY A 129 -21.56 -16.33 5.09
C GLY A 129 -21.17 -15.77 6.47
N ARG A 130 -21.70 -14.62 6.90
CA ARG A 130 -21.54 -14.11 8.27
C ARG A 130 -22.33 -14.95 9.28
N VAL A 131 -23.55 -15.37 8.92
CA VAL A 131 -24.44 -16.19 9.77
C VAL A 131 -24.08 -17.67 9.75
N ARG A 132 -23.70 -18.20 8.59
CA ARG A 132 -23.41 -19.64 8.37
C ARG A 132 -21.94 -19.98 8.57
N GLY A 133 -21.01 -19.09 8.21
CA GLY A 133 -19.56 -19.30 8.29
C GLY A 133 -19.07 -19.80 9.65
N PRO A 134 -19.44 -19.15 10.78
CA PRO A 134 -19.07 -19.60 12.12
C PRO A 134 -19.40 -21.05 12.43
N LYS A 135 -20.53 -21.55 11.92
CA LYS A 135 -21.04 -22.90 12.18
C LYS A 135 -20.17 -24.00 11.54
N SER A 136 -19.28 -23.61 10.64
CA SER A 136 -18.40 -24.51 9.90
C SER A 136 -16.99 -24.63 10.50
N ALA A 137 -16.68 -23.88 11.56
CA ALA A 137 -15.36 -23.86 12.20
C ALA A 137 -14.91 -25.27 12.64
N GLY A 138 -13.80 -25.75 12.08
CA GLY A 138 -13.26 -27.09 12.35
C GLY A 138 -14.11 -28.27 11.86
N ALA A 139 -15.23 -28.02 11.16
CA ALA A 139 -16.11 -29.08 10.68
C ALA A 139 -15.55 -29.78 9.43
N PHE A 140 -14.89 -29.03 8.55
CA PHE A 140 -14.35 -29.54 7.29
C PHE A 140 -12.89 -29.93 7.43
N PRO A 141 -12.48 -31.12 6.93
CA PRO A 141 -11.06 -31.44 6.79
C PRO A 141 -10.44 -30.64 5.62
N VAL A 142 -9.12 -30.56 5.61
CA VAL A 142 -8.34 -29.92 4.53
C VAL A 142 -8.75 -30.53 3.17
N GLY A 143 -8.84 -29.69 2.13
CA GLY A 143 -9.15 -30.09 0.76
C GLY A 143 -10.63 -30.34 0.44
N VAL A 144 -11.51 -30.38 1.45
CA VAL A 144 -12.93 -30.75 1.33
C VAL A 144 -13.88 -29.55 1.52
N GLY A 145 -13.35 -28.36 1.73
CA GLY A 145 -14.14 -27.13 1.78
C GLY A 145 -14.96 -26.88 0.52
N LEU A 146 -16.03 -26.08 0.63
CA LEU A 146 -16.93 -25.77 -0.50
C LEU A 146 -16.23 -24.94 -1.60
N MET A 147 -15.28 -24.12 -1.16
CA MET A 147 -14.36 -23.35 -1.99
C MET A 147 -12.94 -23.75 -1.62
N ARG A 148 -12.02 -23.72 -2.58
CA ARG A 148 -10.64 -24.14 -2.38
C ARG A 148 -9.68 -23.16 -3.03
N VAL A 149 -8.66 -22.76 -2.30
CA VAL A 149 -7.48 -22.06 -2.82
C VAL A 149 -6.71 -23.02 -3.70
N ILE A 150 -6.45 -22.59 -4.92
CA ILE A 150 -5.52 -23.25 -5.81
C ILE A 150 -4.21 -22.44 -5.80
N PRO A 151 -3.05 -23.08 -5.61
CA PRO A 151 -1.78 -22.38 -5.65
C PRO A 151 -1.60 -21.66 -6.99
N ILE A 152 -0.91 -20.52 -6.95
CA ILE A 152 -0.33 -19.95 -8.17
C ILE A 152 0.63 -21.00 -8.73
N GLU A 153 0.42 -21.41 -9.98
CA GLU A 153 1.07 -22.59 -10.55
C GLU A 153 2.60 -22.48 -10.53
N LYS A 154 3.13 -21.30 -10.87
CA LYS A 154 4.57 -21.00 -10.78
C LYS A 154 5.17 -21.22 -9.39
N ALA A 155 4.36 -21.12 -8.33
CA ALA A 155 4.81 -21.35 -6.95
C ALA A 155 5.04 -22.83 -6.62
N ILE A 156 4.50 -23.76 -7.43
CA ILE A 156 4.59 -25.21 -7.22
C ILE A 156 5.35 -25.93 -8.35
N ASP A 157 5.89 -25.20 -9.33
CA ASP A 157 6.62 -25.79 -10.47
C ASP A 157 7.80 -26.66 -10.05
N GLY A 158 8.51 -26.26 -8.99
CA GLY A 158 9.64 -27.02 -8.45
C GLY A 158 9.24 -28.13 -7.45
N GLU A 159 7.96 -28.29 -7.12
CA GLU A 159 7.53 -29.32 -6.18
C GLU A 159 7.35 -30.67 -6.88
N THR A 160 8.19 -31.63 -6.51
CA THR A 160 8.17 -33.01 -7.04
C THR A 160 6.86 -33.76 -6.79
N ARG A 161 6.16 -33.42 -5.70
CA ARG A 161 4.87 -34.00 -5.34
C ARG A 161 3.70 -33.15 -5.84
N ARG A 162 3.83 -32.31 -6.87
CA ARG A 162 2.67 -31.57 -7.40
C ARG A 162 1.64 -32.50 -8.03
N ALA A 163 0.37 -32.11 -8.00
CA ALA A 163 -0.73 -32.84 -8.62
C ALA A 163 -1.50 -31.94 -9.57
N SER A 164 -1.95 -32.49 -10.69
CA SER A 164 -2.56 -31.69 -11.76
C SER A 164 -3.85 -30.99 -11.35
N TYR A 165 -4.61 -31.53 -10.39
CA TYR A 165 -5.79 -30.87 -9.82
C TYR A 165 -5.47 -29.61 -8.98
N GLU A 166 -4.19 -29.32 -8.73
CA GLU A 166 -3.70 -28.09 -8.09
C GLU A 166 -3.15 -27.08 -9.12
N GLU A 167 -3.21 -27.38 -10.42
CA GLU A 167 -2.68 -26.54 -11.50
C GLU A 167 -3.81 -25.78 -12.18
N VAL A 168 -3.67 -24.46 -12.31
CA VAL A 168 -4.68 -23.60 -12.96
C VAL A 168 -4.74 -23.93 -14.45
N SER A 169 -3.59 -24.19 -15.08
CA SER A 169 -3.47 -24.54 -16.48
C SER A 169 -4.25 -25.80 -16.84
N LYS A 170 -4.33 -26.80 -15.96
CA LYS A 170 -5.18 -27.99 -16.17
C LYS A 170 -6.63 -27.58 -16.47
N TYR A 171 -7.23 -26.80 -15.58
CA TYR A 171 -8.64 -26.42 -15.71
C TYR A 171 -8.88 -25.56 -16.95
N LEU A 172 -7.97 -24.64 -17.25
CA LEU A 172 -8.04 -23.85 -18.47
C LEU A 172 -7.81 -24.70 -19.72
N ASN A 173 -7.01 -25.76 -19.68
CA ASN A 173 -6.73 -26.62 -20.83
C ASN A 173 -7.85 -27.62 -21.12
N ASP A 174 -8.47 -28.17 -20.07
CA ASP A 174 -9.56 -29.15 -20.18
C ASP A 174 -10.88 -28.57 -20.74
N ASN A 175 -11.00 -27.26 -20.85
CA ASN A 175 -12.21 -26.57 -21.31
C ASN A 175 -12.02 -25.90 -22.68
N THR A 176 -13.12 -25.66 -23.39
CA THR A 176 -13.12 -24.99 -24.71
C THR A 176 -13.97 -23.73 -24.76
N ILE A 177 -14.92 -23.58 -23.84
CA ILE A 177 -15.80 -22.41 -23.74
C ILE A 177 -15.49 -21.68 -22.43
N PHE A 178 -15.29 -20.37 -22.53
CA PHE A 178 -14.92 -19.50 -21.42
C PHE A 178 -15.77 -18.24 -21.42
N SER A 179 -16.08 -17.76 -20.22
CA SER A 179 -16.58 -16.40 -20.03
C SER A 179 -15.87 -15.74 -18.85
N VAL A 180 -15.94 -14.42 -18.80
CA VAL A 180 -15.52 -13.65 -17.63
C VAL A 180 -16.63 -12.71 -17.18
N SER A 181 -16.71 -12.50 -15.88
CA SER A 181 -17.67 -11.62 -15.24
C SER A 181 -17.08 -10.94 -14.00
N ASP A 182 -17.83 -9.97 -13.47
CA ASP A 182 -17.45 -9.25 -12.26
C ASP A 182 -17.44 -10.19 -11.03
N CYS A 183 -16.54 -9.92 -10.07
CA CYS A 183 -16.48 -10.68 -8.82
C CYS A 183 -17.69 -10.35 -7.92
N SER A 184 -18.59 -11.31 -7.72
CA SER A 184 -19.78 -11.16 -6.85
C SER A 184 -19.43 -10.72 -5.42
N CYS A 185 -18.31 -11.20 -4.87
CA CYS A 185 -17.85 -10.76 -3.54
C CYS A 185 -17.45 -9.28 -3.50
N ARG A 186 -16.77 -8.79 -4.53
CA ARG A 186 -16.36 -7.38 -4.62
C ARG A 186 -17.54 -6.48 -4.93
N VAL A 187 -18.48 -6.92 -5.77
CA VAL A 187 -19.76 -6.24 -6.02
C VAL A 187 -20.54 -6.09 -4.73
N SER A 188 -20.70 -7.18 -3.96
CA SER A 188 -21.41 -7.15 -2.67
C SER A 188 -20.81 -6.14 -1.70
N ARG A 189 -19.48 -6.17 -1.51
CA ARG A 189 -18.78 -5.18 -0.67
C ARG A 189 -18.90 -3.75 -1.18
N ARG A 190 -18.81 -3.54 -2.49
CA ARG A 190 -18.94 -2.21 -3.12
C ARG A 190 -20.31 -1.59 -2.85
N VAL A 191 -21.37 -2.37 -3.02
CA VAL A 191 -22.76 -1.91 -2.80
C VAL A 191 -23.00 -1.52 -1.35
N MET A 192 -22.34 -2.22 -0.41
CA MET A 192 -22.37 -1.89 1.02
C MET A 192 -21.47 -0.71 1.41
N GLY A 193 -20.76 -0.08 0.46
CA GLY A 193 -19.77 0.97 0.75
C GLY A 193 -18.49 0.46 1.43
N GLU A 194 -18.26 -0.86 1.38
CA GLU A 194 -17.15 -1.55 2.04
C GLU A 194 -16.11 -2.09 1.06
N GLY A 195 -16.02 -1.56 -0.17
CA GLY A 195 -15.00 -1.97 -1.13
C GLY A 195 -13.58 -1.78 -0.57
N CYS A 196 -12.64 -2.61 -1.01
CA CYS A 196 -11.28 -2.65 -0.46
C CYS A 196 -10.19 -2.07 -1.38
N GLY A 197 -10.57 -1.33 -2.43
CA GLY A 197 -9.68 -0.85 -3.49
C GLY A 197 -9.47 -1.86 -4.62
N HIS A 198 -9.62 -3.17 -4.38
CA HIS A 198 -9.61 -4.14 -5.47
C HIS A 198 -10.94 -4.10 -6.23
N LEU A 199 -10.89 -3.76 -7.51
CA LEU A 199 -12.07 -3.53 -8.36
C LEU A 199 -12.73 -4.85 -8.82
N ALA A 200 -13.99 -4.82 -9.21
CA ALA A 200 -14.79 -6.03 -9.41
C ALA A 200 -14.67 -6.64 -10.81
N GLU A 201 -14.33 -5.83 -11.80
CA GLU A 201 -14.47 -6.09 -13.23
C GLU A 201 -13.55 -7.22 -13.71
N ASP A 202 -14.09 -8.12 -14.54
CA ASP A 202 -13.36 -9.20 -15.22
C ASP A 202 -12.46 -10.06 -14.29
N MET A 203 -12.99 -10.43 -13.12
CA MET A 203 -12.24 -11.17 -12.09
C MET A 203 -12.64 -12.65 -11.97
N CYS A 204 -13.85 -13.03 -12.39
CA CYS A 204 -14.36 -14.39 -12.25
C CYS A 204 -14.42 -15.05 -13.62
N ILE A 205 -13.61 -16.08 -13.83
CA ILE A 205 -13.59 -16.86 -15.08
C ILE A 205 -14.55 -18.05 -14.89
N GLN A 206 -15.47 -18.26 -15.82
CA GLN A 206 -16.31 -19.45 -15.88
C GLN A 206 -15.87 -20.32 -17.06
N MET A 207 -16.09 -21.62 -16.94
CA MET A 207 -15.64 -22.63 -17.90
C MET A 207 -16.76 -23.62 -18.21
N GLY A 208 -16.75 -24.15 -19.43
CA GLY A 208 -17.67 -25.20 -19.87
C GLY A 208 -19.14 -24.79 -19.71
N HIS A 209 -19.93 -25.60 -18.99
CA HIS A 209 -21.36 -25.32 -18.80
C HIS A 209 -21.62 -23.99 -18.08
N ALA A 210 -20.79 -23.59 -17.12
CA ALA A 210 -20.96 -22.31 -16.43
C ALA A 210 -20.69 -21.15 -17.39
N ALA A 211 -19.70 -21.27 -18.27
CA ALA A 211 -19.44 -20.24 -19.29
C ALA A 211 -20.62 -20.08 -20.25
N GLU A 212 -21.15 -21.17 -20.78
CA GLU A 212 -22.32 -21.15 -21.66
C GLU A 212 -23.51 -20.46 -20.99
N TYR A 213 -23.81 -20.79 -19.73
CA TYR A 213 -24.87 -20.14 -18.97
C TYR A 213 -24.65 -18.62 -18.84
N TYR A 214 -23.43 -18.20 -18.50
CA TYR A 214 -23.11 -16.77 -18.33
C TYR A 214 -23.24 -15.98 -19.64
N ILE A 215 -22.87 -16.60 -20.77
CA ILE A 215 -23.00 -16.04 -22.12
C ILE A 215 -24.49 -15.92 -22.47
N ARG A 216 -25.26 -17.00 -22.29
CA ARG A 216 -26.68 -17.07 -22.67
C ARG A 216 -27.55 -16.04 -21.95
N THR A 217 -27.26 -15.74 -20.70
CA THR A 217 -28.03 -14.76 -19.91
C THR A 217 -27.43 -13.36 -19.96
N GLY A 218 -26.35 -13.14 -20.73
CA GLY A 218 -25.69 -11.83 -20.86
C GLY A 218 -25.05 -11.27 -19.58
N ARG A 219 -24.68 -12.11 -18.61
CA ARG A 219 -24.05 -11.65 -17.36
C ARG A 219 -22.52 -11.70 -17.37
N GLY A 220 -21.96 -12.51 -18.27
CA GLY A 220 -20.53 -12.55 -18.55
C GLY A 220 -20.27 -12.38 -20.04
N ARG A 221 -19.10 -11.87 -20.40
CA ARG A 221 -18.66 -11.83 -21.79
C ARG A 221 -17.90 -13.10 -22.14
N GLN A 222 -18.09 -13.61 -23.35
CA GLN A 222 -17.28 -14.71 -23.86
C GLN A 222 -15.84 -14.26 -24.06
N ILE A 223 -14.89 -15.13 -23.74
CA ILE A 223 -13.44 -14.87 -23.89
C ILE A 223 -12.74 -16.04 -24.57
N SER A 224 -11.54 -15.81 -25.08
CA SER A 224 -10.66 -16.88 -25.54
C SER A 224 -9.91 -17.53 -24.37
N ARG A 225 -9.29 -18.69 -24.62
CA ARG A 225 -8.43 -19.36 -23.64
C ARG A 225 -7.19 -18.50 -23.31
N GLU A 226 -6.61 -17.88 -24.33
CA GLU A 226 -5.43 -17.01 -24.21
C GLU A 226 -5.76 -15.81 -23.32
N GLU A 227 -6.94 -15.23 -23.49
CA GLU A 227 -7.42 -14.15 -22.64
C GLU A 227 -7.66 -14.62 -21.19
N ALA A 228 -8.17 -15.84 -20.98
CA ALA A 228 -8.31 -16.42 -19.64
C ALA A 228 -6.94 -16.53 -18.94
N PHE A 229 -5.90 -17.01 -19.64
CA PHE A 229 -4.53 -17.02 -19.13
C PHE A 229 -4.01 -15.60 -18.83
N GLU A 230 -4.32 -14.62 -19.66
CA GLU A 230 -3.92 -13.23 -19.41
C GLU A 230 -4.59 -12.65 -18.16
N ILE A 231 -5.87 -12.93 -17.93
CA ILE A 231 -6.57 -12.53 -16.70
C ILE A 231 -5.92 -13.14 -15.47
N ILE A 232 -5.54 -14.42 -15.53
CA ILE A 232 -4.81 -15.12 -14.45
C ILE A 232 -3.47 -14.43 -14.17
N ARG A 233 -2.65 -14.19 -15.21
CA ARG A 233 -1.35 -13.50 -15.07
C ARG A 233 -1.51 -12.11 -14.47
N ARG A 234 -2.43 -11.31 -14.99
CA ARG A 234 -2.74 -9.97 -14.49
C ARG A 234 -3.19 -10.00 -13.03
N ALA A 235 -3.98 -10.99 -12.63
CA ALA A 235 -4.39 -11.16 -11.24
C ALA A 235 -3.19 -11.43 -10.32
N GLU A 236 -2.29 -12.34 -10.72
CA GLU A 236 -1.06 -12.67 -9.98
C GLU A 236 -0.11 -11.47 -9.88
N GLU A 237 0.08 -10.73 -10.98
CA GLU A 237 0.85 -9.48 -11.04
C GLU A 237 0.31 -8.40 -10.10
N ASN A 238 -1.01 -8.41 -9.85
CA ASN A 238 -1.69 -7.53 -8.89
C ASN A 238 -1.76 -8.10 -7.46
N GLY A 239 -1.12 -9.25 -7.20
CA GLY A 239 -1.04 -9.85 -5.86
C GLY A 239 -2.33 -10.56 -5.43
N LEU A 240 -3.20 -10.86 -6.39
CA LEU A 240 -4.37 -11.71 -6.18
C LEU A 240 -3.97 -13.18 -6.28
N MET A 241 -4.82 -14.04 -5.74
CA MET A 241 -4.64 -15.49 -5.80
C MET A 241 -5.92 -16.17 -6.26
N HIS A 242 -5.84 -17.47 -6.56
CA HIS A 242 -6.90 -18.19 -7.23
C HIS A 242 -7.72 -19.06 -6.28
N GLN A 243 -9.02 -19.08 -6.48
CA GLN A 243 -9.94 -20.02 -5.82
C GLN A 243 -10.87 -20.67 -6.83
N ILE A 244 -11.29 -21.89 -6.50
CA ILE A 244 -12.23 -22.67 -7.31
C ILE A 244 -13.39 -23.17 -6.42
N PRO A 245 -14.62 -23.27 -6.97
CA PRO A 245 -15.65 -24.14 -6.41
C PRO A 245 -15.15 -25.58 -6.33
N ASN A 246 -15.39 -26.25 -5.21
CA ASN A 246 -14.85 -27.57 -4.89
C ASN A 246 -15.98 -28.57 -4.56
N LEU A 247 -17.07 -28.49 -5.33
CA LEU A 247 -18.28 -29.32 -5.17
C LEU A 247 -18.45 -30.38 -6.27
N ASP A 248 -17.65 -30.31 -7.34
CA ASP A 248 -17.80 -31.19 -8.52
C ASP A 248 -16.91 -32.44 -8.45
N GLY A 249 -16.18 -32.61 -7.34
CA GLY A 249 -15.18 -33.65 -7.15
C GLY A 249 -13.77 -33.23 -7.58
N SER A 250 -12.79 -34.06 -7.22
CA SER A 250 -11.37 -33.80 -7.48
C SER A 250 -11.08 -33.60 -8.98
N GLY A 251 -10.27 -32.59 -9.30
CA GLY A 251 -9.87 -32.27 -10.66
C GLY A 251 -10.99 -31.75 -11.56
N LYS A 252 -12.14 -31.37 -11.00
CA LYS A 252 -13.27 -30.78 -11.70
C LYS A 252 -13.67 -29.46 -11.06
N THR A 253 -13.88 -28.45 -11.88
CA THR A 253 -14.47 -27.18 -11.47
C THR A 253 -15.02 -26.46 -12.69
N HIS A 254 -15.92 -25.51 -12.45
CA HIS A 254 -16.58 -24.73 -13.49
C HIS A 254 -16.26 -23.23 -13.41
N ALA A 255 -15.47 -22.80 -12.43
CA ALA A 255 -15.05 -21.41 -12.31
C ALA A 255 -13.70 -21.26 -11.60
N ILE A 256 -12.98 -20.17 -11.93
CA ILE A 256 -11.79 -19.71 -11.23
C ILE A 256 -12.01 -18.25 -10.82
N CYS A 257 -11.86 -17.96 -9.53
CA CYS A 257 -12.02 -16.63 -8.95
C CYS A 257 -10.66 -16.03 -8.58
N ASN A 258 -10.37 -14.82 -9.07
CA ASN A 258 -9.19 -14.05 -8.71
C ASN A 258 -9.44 -13.22 -7.44
N CYS A 259 -9.01 -13.74 -6.30
CA CYS A 259 -9.45 -13.33 -4.97
C CYS A 259 -8.41 -12.46 -4.23
N CYS A 260 -8.91 -11.46 -3.51
CA CYS A 260 -8.15 -10.73 -2.47
C CYS A 260 -8.62 -11.17 -1.07
N GLY A 261 -7.73 -11.05 -0.08
CA GLY A 261 -8.04 -11.32 1.33
C GLY A 261 -9.16 -10.44 1.90
N CYS A 262 -9.28 -9.22 1.39
CA CYS A 262 -10.07 -8.17 2.00
C CYS A 262 -11.56 -8.19 1.62
N SER A 263 -11.93 -8.72 0.45
CA SER A 263 -13.33 -8.77 -0.02
C SER A 263 -13.87 -10.19 -0.21
N CYS A 264 -13.02 -11.20 -0.41
CA CYS A 264 -13.49 -12.55 -0.70
C CYS A 264 -14.26 -13.15 0.49
N LEU A 265 -15.53 -13.51 0.26
CA LEU A 265 -16.40 -14.06 1.31
C LEU A 265 -16.02 -15.49 1.71
N SER A 266 -15.31 -16.22 0.84
CA SER A 266 -14.71 -17.53 1.16
C SER A 266 -13.51 -17.36 2.09
N LEU A 267 -12.54 -16.50 1.73
CA LEU A 267 -11.34 -16.24 2.54
C LEU A 267 -11.63 -15.62 3.90
N ARG A 268 -12.79 -14.98 4.08
CA ARG A 268 -13.28 -14.58 5.41
C ARG A 268 -13.24 -15.75 6.40
N SER A 269 -13.42 -16.99 5.94
CA SER A 269 -13.26 -18.18 6.79
C SER A 269 -11.86 -18.26 7.40
N ALA A 270 -10.81 -18.02 6.61
CA ALA A 270 -9.43 -18.02 7.07
C ALA A 270 -9.07 -16.73 7.85
N GLY A 271 -9.48 -15.56 7.36
CA GLY A 271 -9.15 -14.27 7.98
C GLY A 271 -9.93 -13.99 9.25
N MET A 272 -11.27 -13.94 9.16
CA MET A 272 -12.16 -13.58 10.26
C MET A 272 -12.36 -14.73 11.24
N PHE A 273 -12.73 -15.91 10.75
CA PHE A 273 -13.03 -17.04 11.63
C PHE A 273 -11.80 -17.87 11.99
N LYS A 274 -10.61 -17.52 11.46
CA LYS A 274 -9.35 -18.28 11.67
C LYS A 274 -9.53 -19.79 11.39
N ASN A 275 -10.31 -20.11 10.37
CA ASN A 275 -10.68 -21.47 9.95
C ASN A 275 -10.09 -21.79 8.57
N SER A 276 -8.77 -21.72 8.44
CA SER A 276 -8.08 -21.88 7.15
C SER A 276 -8.28 -23.26 6.50
N ASP A 277 -8.57 -24.32 7.28
CA ASP A 277 -8.88 -25.67 6.75
C ASP A 277 -10.10 -25.69 5.82
N MET A 278 -11.01 -24.71 5.95
CA MET A 278 -12.16 -24.56 5.07
C MET A 278 -11.79 -24.20 3.63
N VAL A 279 -10.63 -23.60 3.40
CA VAL A 279 -10.32 -23.01 2.09
C VAL A 279 -8.91 -23.31 1.60
N ARG A 280 -7.99 -23.76 2.46
CA ARG A 280 -6.58 -23.92 2.10
C ARG A 280 -6.34 -24.98 1.02
N SER A 281 -5.24 -24.83 0.29
CA SER A 281 -4.68 -25.87 -0.58
C SER A 281 -3.93 -26.93 0.24
N ASN A 282 -3.30 -27.88 -0.46
CA ASN A 282 -2.40 -28.87 0.16
C ASN A 282 -1.03 -28.32 0.58
N TYR A 283 -0.77 -27.03 0.34
CA TYR A 283 0.54 -26.43 0.49
C TYR A 283 0.60 -25.46 1.67
N VAL A 284 1.80 -25.31 2.22
CA VAL A 284 2.11 -24.32 3.25
C VAL A 284 3.42 -23.62 2.88
N SER A 285 3.48 -22.32 3.09
CA SER A 285 4.70 -21.54 2.88
C SER A 285 5.79 -21.96 3.88
N SER A 286 7.00 -22.17 3.39
CA SER A 286 8.19 -22.39 4.20
C SER A 286 9.21 -21.30 3.92
N VAL A 287 9.87 -20.78 4.95
CA VAL A 287 10.87 -19.71 4.82
C VAL A 287 12.25 -20.24 5.19
N ASN A 288 13.19 -20.16 4.26
CA ASN A 288 14.61 -20.29 4.55
C ASN A 288 15.12 -18.95 5.12
N LYS A 289 15.36 -18.91 6.43
CA LYS A 289 15.81 -17.69 7.12
C LYS A 289 17.17 -17.20 6.63
N ASP A 290 18.08 -18.11 6.26
CA ASP A 290 19.44 -17.76 5.82
C ASP A 290 19.42 -16.94 4.52
N LYS A 291 18.54 -17.32 3.59
CA LYS A 291 18.32 -16.59 2.33
C LYS A 291 17.42 -15.36 2.48
N CYS A 292 16.61 -15.31 3.53
CA CYS A 292 15.66 -14.22 3.74
C CYS A 292 16.38 -12.92 4.10
N VAL A 293 15.91 -11.81 3.51
CA VAL A 293 16.43 -10.46 3.70
C VAL A 293 15.35 -9.47 4.14
N ALA A 294 14.24 -9.97 4.68
CA ALA A 294 13.17 -9.16 5.27
C ALA A 294 12.62 -8.01 4.38
N CYS A 295 12.66 -8.14 3.05
CA CYS A 295 12.24 -7.05 2.16
C CYS A 295 10.76 -6.65 2.38
N GLY A 296 9.93 -7.60 2.79
CA GLY A 296 8.51 -7.39 3.12
C GLY A 296 7.54 -7.62 1.95
N GLU A 297 8.04 -7.89 0.74
CA GLU A 297 7.19 -8.09 -0.44
C GLU A 297 6.19 -9.25 -0.27
N CYS A 298 6.66 -10.35 0.32
CA CYS A 298 5.82 -11.51 0.63
C CYS A 298 4.77 -11.22 1.71
N VAL A 299 5.10 -10.34 2.66
CA VAL A 299 4.16 -9.87 3.69
C VAL A 299 3.06 -9.09 3.00
N ALA A 300 3.41 -8.07 2.20
CA ALA A 300 2.47 -7.19 1.48
C ALA A 300 1.36 -7.94 0.72
N VAL A 301 1.69 -9.06 0.06
CA VAL A 301 0.73 -9.84 -0.75
C VAL A 301 0.02 -10.97 0.00
N CYS A 302 0.33 -11.22 1.28
CA CYS A 302 -0.32 -12.30 2.03
C CYS A 302 -1.82 -12.01 2.24
N PRO A 303 -2.75 -12.87 1.77
CA PRO A 303 -4.18 -12.58 1.83
C PRO A 303 -4.81 -12.80 3.22
N VAL A 304 -4.12 -13.52 4.11
CA VAL A 304 -4.66 -13.94 5.41
C VAL A 304 -3.75 -13.56 6.59
N ASN A 305 -2.80 -12.64 6.34
CA ASN A 305 -1.82 -12.16 7.32
C ASN A 305 -1.00 -13.28 8.01
N ALA A 306 -0.76 -14.38 7.31
CA ALA A 306 0.07 -15.48 7.79
C ALA A 306 1.57 -15.14 7.77
N LEU A 307 2.03 -14.18 6.97
CA LEU A 307 3.43 -13.77 6.91
C LEU A 307 3.61 -12.42 7.60
N LYS A 308 4.66 -12.30 8.43
CA LYS A 308 5.09 -11.07 9.12
C LYS A 308 6.61 -10.96 9.11
N LEU A 309 7.14 -9.75 9.22
CA LEU A 309 8.57 -9.54 9.44
C LEU A 309 8.93 -9.74 10.92
N GLY A 310 10.05 -10.42 11.18
CA GLY A 310 10.57 -10.69 12.51
C GLY A 310 12.09 -10.51 12.56
N PRO A 311 12.70 -10.59 13.74
CA PRO A 311 14.16 -10.60 13.87
C PRO A 311 14.77 -11.89 13.28
N LYS A 312 15.95 -11.77 12.70
CA LYS A 312 16.80 -12.89 12.24
C LYS A 312 18.01 -13.09 13.16
N LEU A 313 18.50 -12.02 13.78
CA LEU A 313 19.63 -12.07 14.72
C LEU A 313 19.26 -12.90 15.96
N CYS A 314 20.28 -13.48 16.59
CA CYS A 314 20.11 -14.22 17.83
C CYS A 314 19.72 -13.25 18.95
N GLU A 315 18.74 -13.64 19.76
CA GLU A 315 18.30 -12.87 20.92
C GLU A 315 18.91 -13.44 22.21
N ILE A 316 19.19 -12.56 23.17
CA ILE A 316 19.69 -12.93 24.50
C ILE A 316 18.60 -13.70 25.26
N ASN A 317 17.39 -13.14 25.29
CA ASN A 317 16.21 -13.74 25.90
C ASN A 317 15.13 -13.97 24.83
N PRO A 318 15.17 -15.10 24.11
CA PRO A 318 14.14 -15.41 23.13
C PRO A 318 12.80 -15.67 23.85
N PRO A 319 11.67 -15.10 23.38
CA PRO A 319 10.38 -15.32 24.01
C PRO A 319 9.93 -16.78 23.84
N GLU A 320 9.25 -17.32 24.86
CA GLU A 320 8.65 -18.65 24.78
C GLU A 320 7.63 -18.74 23.63
N GLU A 321 7.70 -19.83 22.85
CA GLU A 321 6.71 -20.11 21.83
C GLU A 321 5.35 -20.40 22.50
N LYS A 322 4.38 -19.51 22.28
CA LYS A 322 3.00 -19.71 22.75
C LYS A 322 2.33 -20.82 21.93
N GLU A 323 1.77 -21.81 22.62
CA GLU A 323 0.98 -22.87 21.98
C GLU A 323 -0.34 -22.28 21.43
N TYR A 324 -0.49 -22.25 20.10
CA TYR A 324 -1.68 -21.68 19.46
C TYR A 324 -2.87 -22.63 19.51
N GLU A 325 -4.03 -22.12 19.92
CA GLU A 325 -5.31 -22.84 19.83
C GLU A 325 -5.83 -22.83 18.39
N THR A 326 -6.43 -23.95 17.95
CA THR A 326 -6.95 -24.08 16.59
C THR A 326 -8.37 -24.65 16.59
N PRO A 327 -9.21 -24.35 15.59
CA PRO A 327 -10.51 -24.99 15.43
C PRO A 327 -10.45 -26.52 15.32
N ARG A 328 -9.27 -27.13 15.09
CA ARG A 328 -9.13 -28.58 14.92
C ARG A 328 -9.37 -29.36 16.21
N ASP A 329 -9.10 -28.75 17.36
CA ASP A 329 -9.03 -29.42 18.65
C ASP A 329 -9.50 -28.57 19.84
N THR A 330 -10.02 -27.37 19.62
CA THR A 330 -10.68 -26.55 20.65
C THR A 330 -12.09 -26.13 20.25
N GLU A 331 -12.91 -25.77 21.24
CA GLU A 331 -14.14 -25.03 20.99
C GLU A 331 -13.80 -23.69 20.33
N TRP A 332 -14.63 -23.26 19.38
CA TRP A 332 -14.30 -22.12 18.52
C TRP A 332 -15.47 -21.15 18.47
N GLY A 333 -15.40 -20.12 19.32
CA GLY A 333 -16.42 -19.08 19.46
C GLY A 333 -15.91 -17.69 19.04
N PRO A 334 -16.77 -16.67 19.15
CA PRO A 334 -16.44 -15.28 18.81
C PRO A 334 -15.17 -14.74 19.49
N ASP A 335 -14.82 -15.24 20.68
CA ASP A 335 -13.60 -14.90 21.42
C ASP A 335 -12.30 -15.30 20.72
N LYS A 336 -12.39 -16.21 19.73
CA LYS A 336 -11.25 -16.69 18.93
C LYS A 336 -11.22 -16.09 17.52
N TRP A 337 -12.21 -15.29 17.14
CA TRP A 337 -12.31 -14.70 15.81
C TRP A 337 -11.47 -13.42 15.72
N ASN A 338 -11.18 -13.02 14.48
CA ASN A 338 -10.65 -11.72 14.12
C ASN A 338 -11.72 -10.93 13.36
N SER A 339 -12.72 -10.37 14.07
CA SER A 339 -13.79 -9.60 13.42
C SER A 339 -13.26 -8.41 12.62
N ASP A 340 -12.13 -7.84 13.03
CA ASP A 340 -11.49 -6.66 12.43
C ASP A 340 -10.41 -7.01 11.39
N TYR A 341 -10.39 -8.24 10.86
CA TYR A 341 -9.35 -8.74 9.95
C TYR A 341 -9.07 -7.86 8.72
N ARG A 342 -10.00 -6.97 8.37
CA ARG A 342 -9.89 -6.05 7.24
C ARG A 342 -9.19 -4.75 7.58
N ILE A 343 -8.97 -4.44 8.86
CA ILE A 343 -8.39 -3.16 9.32
C ILE A 343 -7.24 -3.31 10.32
N ASN A 344 -7.01 -4.51 10.86
CA ASN A 344 -5.99 -4.78 11.89
C ASN A 344 -4.80 -5.62 11.40
N ARG A 345 -4.53 -5.60 10.10
CA ARG A 345 -3.36 -6.26 9.51
C ARG A 345 -2.06 -5.81 10.17
N GLU A 346 -1.19 -6.76 10.47
CA GLU A 346 0.14 -6.54 11.06
C GLU A 346 1.26 -6.90 10.08
N ASN A 347 2.25 -6.03 9.91
CA ASN A 347 3.39 -6.30 9.02
C ASN A 347 4.59 -6.91 9.75
N VAL A 348 4.62 -6.79 11.06
CA VAL A 348 5.74 -7.15 11.92
C VAL A 348 5.23 -7.98 13.08
N THR A 349 6.02 -8.95 13.53
CA THR A 349 5.76 -9.72 14.74
C THR A 349 5.86 -8.82 15.99
N GLU A 350 5.37 -9.28 17.15
CA GLU A 350 5.48 -8.56 18.43
C GLU A 350 6.95 -8.21 18.77
N ARG A 351 7.89 -9.06 18.30
CA ARG A 351 9.34 -8.95 18.48
C ARG A 351 10.00 -7.84 17.65
N GLY A 352 9.29 -7.25 16.68
CA GLY A 352 9.86 -6.22 15.80
C GLY A 352 10.62 -6.77 14.59
N THR A 353 11.24 -5.87 13.82
CA THR A 353 12.08 -6.18 12.64
C THR A 353 13.24 -5.18 12.52
N SER A 354 14.02 -5.25 11.44
CA SER A 354 15.19 -4.41 11.17
C SER A 354 14.91 -2.90 11.34
N PRO A 355 15.70 -2.17 12.15
CA PRO A 355 15.55 -0.73 12.36
C PRO A 355 15.62 0.10 11.07
N CYS A 356 16.47 -0.29 10.12
CA CYS A 356 16.64 0.47 8.88
C CYS A 356 15.37 0.58 8.02
N LYS A 357 14.47 -0.42 8.09
CA LYS A 357 13.15 -0.37 7.42
C LYS A 357 12.13 0.39 8.27
N THR A 358 12.21 0.31 9.59
CA THR A 358 11.24 0.96 10.50
C THR A 358 11.44 2.47 10.53
N GLU A 359 12.70 2.92 10.54
CA GLU A 359 13.06 4.34 10.61
C GLU A 359 12.99 5.07 9.26
N CYS A 360 12.97 4.34 8.15
CA CYS A 360 12.73 4.93 6.84
C CYS A 360 11.23 5.29 6.73
N PRO A 361 10.86 6.58 6.52
CA PRO A 361 9.44 6.97 6.42
C PRO A 361 8.68 6.26 5.28
N ALA A 362 9.38 5.93 4.19
CA ALA A 362 8.82 5.15 3.08
C ALA A 362 8.90 3.62 3.30
N HIS A 363 9.53 3.14 4.37
CA HIS A 363 9.73 1.72 4.68
C HIS A 363 10.37 0.92 3.55
N ILE A 364 11.37 1.50 2.87
CA ILE A 364 12.09 0.86 1.77
C ILE A 364 12.75 -0.45 2.25
N ALA A 365 12.81 -1.45 1.38
CA ALA A 365 13.42 -2.75 1.64
C ALA A 365 14.97 -2.70 1.66
N VAL A 366 15.56 -2.02 2.67
CA VAL A 366 17.00 -1.77 2.80
C VAL A 366 17.87 -3.03 2.67
N GLN A 367 17.64 -4.02 3.53
CA GLN A 367 18.37 -5.29 3.46
C GLN A 367 18.20 -5.99 2.10
N GLY A 368 17.05 -5.83 1.46
CA GLY A 368 16.75 -6.43 0.16
C GLY A 368 17.60 -5.86 -0.96
N TYR A 369 17.65 -4.53 -1.10
CA TYR A 369 18.44 -3.92 -2.18
C TYR A 369 19.94 -4.00 -1.91
N ILE A 370 20.39 -3.97 -0.65
CA ILE A 370 21.79 -4.22 -0.28
C ILE A 370 22.19 -5.63 -0.70
N LYS A 371 21.35 -6.63 -0.44
CA LYS A 371 21.64 -8.01 -0.88
C LYS A 371 21.71 -8.13 -2.40
N LEU A 372 20.79 -7.51 -3.13
CA LEU A 372 20.83 -7.51 -4.59
C LEU A 372 22.09 -6.81 -5.12
N ALA A 373 22.48 -5.68 -4.52
CA ALA A 373 23.71 -4.98 -4.86
C ALA A 373 24.97 -5.82 -4.60
N SER A 374 25.04 -6.54 -3.48
CA SER A 374 26.15 -7.48 -3.19
C SER A 374 26.33 -8.57 -4.25
N GLN A 375 25.26 -8.86 -5.01
CA GLN A 375 25.24 -9.86 -6.08
C GLN A 375 25.42 -9.26 -7.47
N GLY A 376 25.70 -7.95 -7.59
CA GLY A 376 25.77 -7.24 -8.87
C GLY A 376 24.41 -7.03 -9.56
N ARG A 377 23.29 -7.34 -8.89
CA ARG A 377 21.93 -7.27 -9.45
C ARG A 377 21.34 -5.87 -9.31
N TYR A 378 22.03 -4.85 -9.83
CA TYR A 378 21.71 -3.44 -9.60
C TYR A 378 20.34 -3.01 -10.14
N ARG A 379 19.95 -3.48 -11.34
CA ARG A 379 18.64 -3.17 -11.92
C ARG A 379 17.48 -3.69 -11.06
N GLU A 380 17.62 -4.90 -10.51
CA GLU A 380 16.60 -5.48 -9.62
C GLU A 380 16.57 -4.80 -8.26
N ALA A 381 17.73 -4.35 -7.77
CA ALA A 381 17.86 -3.54 -6.56
C ALA A 381 17.13 -2.20 -6.72
N LEU A 382 17.32 -1.55 -7.87
CA LEU A 382 16.65 -0.31 -8.24
C LEU A 382 15.13 -0.47 -8.33
N GLU A 383 14.66 -1.52 -9.04
CA GLU A 383 13.24 -1.86 -9.09
C GLU A 383 12.66 -2.04 -7.68
N LEU A 384 13.38 -2.74 -6.78
CA LEU A 384 12.93 -2.96 -5.41
C LEU A 384 12.82 -1.66 -4.61
N ILE A 385 13.74 -0.71 -4.80
CA ILE A 385 13.67 0.62 -4.17
C ILE A 385 12.43 1.38 -4.70
N LYS A 386 12.21 1.35 -6.02
CA LYS A 386 11.15 2.10 -6.70
C LYS A 386 9.72 1.67 -6.34
N LYS A 387 9.55 0.50 -5.71
CA LYS A 387 8.26 0.13 -5.11
C LYS A 387 7.81 1.09 -4.01
N GLU A 388 8.75 1.72 -3.32
CA GLU A 388 8.51 2.58 -2.16
C GLU A 388 9.06 4.01 -2.33
N ASN A 389 10.00 4.22 -3.25
CA ASN A 389 10.59 5.52 -3.50
C ASN A 389 10.84 5.74 -5.01
N PRO A 390 10.07 6.62 -5.68
CA PRO A 390 10.26 6.94 -7.09
C PRO A 390 11.48 7.83 -7.38
N PHE A 391 12.10 8.44 -6.35
CA PHE A 391 13.25 9.34 -6.46
C PHE A 391 14.50 8.82 -5.70
N PRO A 392 14.99 7.60 -5.98
CA PRO A 392 16.15 7.04 -5.30
C PRO A 392 17.44 7.84 -5.53
N ALA A 393 17.66 8.44 -6.70
CA ALA A 393 18.89 9.18 -7.04
C ALA A 393 18.94 10.53 -6.33
N VAL A 394 17.80 11.22 -6.22
CA VAL A 394 17.63 12.38 -5.33
C VAL A 394 17.87 11.96 -3.89
N CYS A 395 17.16 10.94 -3.41
CA CYS A 395 17.28 10.54 -2.01
C CYS A 395 18.68 10.04 -1.66
N GLY A 396 19.47 9.49 -2.58
CA GLY A 396 20.86 9.10 -2.35
C GLY A 396 21.83 10.28 -2.13
N ARG A 397 21.37 11.53 -2.30
CA ARG A 397 22.18 12.74 -2.16
C ARG A 397 21.78 13.63 -1.00
N ILE A 398 20.51 13.56 -0.56
CA ILE A 398 19.90 14.51 0.39
C ILE A 398 19.15 13.83 1.56
N CYS A 399 19.16 12.50 1.66
CA CYS A 399 18.41 11.81 2.72
C CYS A 399 19.03 12.10 4.09
N PRO A 400 18.23 12.24 5.16
CA PRO A 400 18.74 12.43 6.53
C PRO A 400 19.30 11.14 7.16
N ARG A 401 19.39 10.03 6.41
CA ARG A 401 20.03 8.77 6.82
C ARG A 401 19.59 8.17 8.16
N LYS A 402 18.33 8.39 8.60
CA LYS A 402 17.77 7.76 9.82
C LYS A 402 17.94 6.24 9.86
N CYS A 403 17.91 5.59 8.69
CA CYS A 403 18.18 4.15 8.57
C CYS A 403 19.62 3.76 8.93
N GLU A 404 20.60 4.63 8.71
CA GLU A 404 21.99 4.46 9.16
C GLU A 404 22.12 4.79 10.64
N SER A 405 21.51 5.88 11.11
CA SER A 405 21.54 6.29 12.52
C SER A 405 21.01 5.19 13.46
N ALA A 406 19.98 4.45 13.04
CA ALA A 406 19.42 3.35 13.82
C ALA A 406 20.01 1.97 13.47
N CYS A 407 21.01 1.89 12.58
CA CYS A 407 21.56 0.63 12.12
C CYS A 407 22.12 -0.20 13.29
N THR A 408 21.75 -1.48 13.38
CA THR A 408 22.25 -2.39 14.42
C THR A 408 23.76 -2.57 14.38
N ARG A 409 24.39 -2.45 13.21
CA ARG A 409 25.85 -2.51 13.07
C ARG A 409 26.57 -1.39 13.82
N GLY A 410 25.93 -0.24 14.01
CA GLY A 410 26.48 0.89 14.75
C GLY A 410 26.74 0.63 16.24
N ASP A 411 26.23 -0.47 16.80
CA ASP A 411 26.56 -0.90 18.18
C ASP A 411 27.82 -1.78 18.24
N ILE A 412 28.41 -2.11 17.08
CA ILE A 412 29.64 -2.89 16.95
C ILE A 412 30.77 -1.98 16.50
N ASP A 413 30.57 -1.32 15.36
CA ASP A 413 31.51 -0.38 14.75
C ASP A 413 30.75 0.77 14.05
N ASP A 414 31.09 1.12 12.81
CA ASP A 414 30.35 2.11 12.02
C ASP A 414 29.07 1.52 11.40
N PRO A 415 27.97 2.30 11.29
CA PRO A 415 26.77 1.85 10.56
C PRO A 415 27.08 1.59 9.07
N ILE A 416 26.19 0.83 8.41
CA ILE A 416 26.30 0.59 6.97
C ILE A 416 26.08 1.91 6.22
N ALA A 417 26.89 2.18 5.18
CA ALA A 417 26.71 3.30 4.26
C ALA A 417 25.55 3.07 3.28
N ILE A 418 24.34 2.93 3.83
CA ILE A 418 23.09 2.63 3.14
C ILE A 418 22.80 3.66 2.04
N ASP A 419 23.02 4.94 2.32
CA ASP A 419 22.76 6.04 1.40
C ASP A 419 23.71 6.02 0.20
N GLU A 420 24.99 5.71 0.42
CA GLU A 420 25.99 5.58 -0.65
C GLU A 420 25.73 4.35 -1.54
N ILE A 421 25.31 3.22 -0.93
CA ILE A 421 24.86 2.05 -1.69
C ILE A 421 23.64 2.40 -2.56
N LYS A 422 22.65 3.10 -1.99
CA LYS A 422 21.46 3.55 -2.73
C LYS A 422 21.85 4.53 -3.85
N LYS A 423 22.74 5.49 -3.59
CA LYS A 423 23.24 6.45 -4.58
C LYS A 423 23.87 5.71 -5.76
N PHE A 424 24.77 4.76 -5.50
CA PHE A 424 25.38 3.91 -6.54
C PHE A 424 24.33 3.16 -7.38
N ILE A 425 23.36 2.51 -6.74
CA ILE A 425 22.30 1.78 -7.44
C ILE A 425 21.46 2.73 -8.30
N ALA A 426 21.17 3.92 -7.79
CA ALA A 426 20.29 4.89 -8.43
C ALA A 426 20.95 5.65 -9.59
N GLU A 427 22.28 5.66 -9.71
CA GLU A 427 22.97 6.21 -10.89
C GLU A 427 22.49 5.56 -12.20
N GLN A 428 21.98 4.33 -12.13
CA GLN A 428 21.36 3.65 -13.28
C GLN A 428 20.19 4.45 -13.89
N ASP A 429 19.45 5.24 -13.10
CA ASP A 429 18.35 6.06 -13.63
C ASP A 429 18.79 7.30 -14.40
N LEU A 430 20.02 7.75 -14.15
CA LEU A 430 20.59 8.91 -14.83
C LEU A 430 20.88 8.62 -16.30
N ASN A 431 21.07 7.34 -16.65
CA ASN A 431 21.20 6.90 -18.04
C ASN A 431 19.87 6.33 -18.55
N ALA A 432 19.36 6.88 -19.66
CA ALA A 432 18.13 6.43 -20.30
C ALA A 432 18.16 4.96 -20.75
N GLU A 433 19.34 4.40 -21.06
CA GLU A 433 19.48 3.00 -21.46
C GLU A 433 19.26 2.02 -20.29
N HIS A 434 19.57 2.45 -19.06
CA HIS A 434 19.59 1.57 -17.89
C HIS A 434 18.46 1.84 -16.89
N ARG A 435 17.81 3.01 -16.98
CA ARG A 435 16.74 3.41 -16.05
C ARG A 435 15.62 2.38 -15.96
N PHE A 436 15.01 2.31 -14.78
CA PHE A 436 13.86 1.45 -14.54
C PHE A 436 12.55 2.21 -14.66
N ILE A 437 11.73 1.81 -15.64
CA ILE A 437 10.36 2.33 -15.84
C ILE A 437 9.38 1.22 -15.46
N PRO A 438 8.49 1.45 -14.49
CA PRO A 438 7.46 0.47 -14.15
C PRO A 438 6.47 0.25 -15.30
N LYS A 439 5.91 -0.96 -15.38
CA LYS A 439 4.80 -1.26 -16.27
C LYS A 439 3.51 -0.63 -15.74
N ILE A 440 2.76 0.07 -16.59
CA ILE A 440 1.42 0.56 -16.29
C ILE A 440 0.47 -0.64 -16.13
N LYS A 441 -0.30 -0.66 -15.03
CA LYS A 441 -1.11 -1.82 -14.64
C LYS A 441 -2.46 -1.88 -15.33
N ASN A 442 -3.16 -0.75 -15.41
CA ASN A 442 -4.52 -0.67 -15.92
C ASN A 442 -4.69 0.54 -16.84
N ASN A 443 -5.89 0.71 -17.40
CA ASN A 443 -6.31 1.94 -18.05
C ASN A 443 -7.70 2.32 -17.54
N TYR A 444 -7.74 3.27 -16.60
CA TYR A 444 -9.00 3.71 -15.99
C TYR A 444 -9.68 4.84 -16.75
N ASN A 445 -8.96 5.53 -17.65
CA ASN A 445 -9.43 6.73 -18.35
C ASN A 445 -9.97 7.87 -17.45
N LYS A 446 -9.67 7.85 -16.14
CA LYS A 446 -10.04 8.90 -15.18
C LYS A 446 -8.93 9.96 -15.08
N LYS A 447 -9.31 11.25 -15.04
CA LYS A 447 -8.39 12.38 -14.93
C LYS A 447 -8.16 12.78 -13.47
N ILE A 448 -6.89 12.89 -13.07
CA ILE A 448 -6.48 13.32 -11.73
C ILE A 448 -5.57 14.54 -11.82
N ALA A 449 -5.86 15.56 -11.02
CA ALA A 449 -5.05 16.78 -10.95
C ALA A 449 -4.13 16.73 -9.72
N VAL A 450 -2.86 17.04 -9.93
CA VAL A 450 -1.87 17.22 -8.86
C VAL A 450 -1.40 18.66 -8.90
N VAL A 451 -1.51 19.38 -7.78
CA VAL A 451 -1.13 20.79 -7.68
C VAL A 451 0.20 20.90 -6.92
N GLY A 452 1.26 21.28 -7.63
CA GLY A 452 2.64 21.35 -7.15
C GLY A 452 3.50 20.17 -7.63
N SER A 453 4.67 20.46 -8.19
CA SER A 453 5.63 19.48 -8.71
C SER A 453 6.77 19.16 -7.73
N GLY A 454 6.57 19.38 -6.42
CA GLY A 454 7.51 18.93 -5.39
C GLY A 454 7.50 17.42 -5.19
N ALA A 455 8.36 16.92 -4.28
CA ALA A 455 8.52 15.49 -4.01
C ALA A 455 7.20 14.75 -3.72
N ALA A 456 6.29 15.36 -2.95
CA ALA A 456 4.97 14.77 -2.66
C ALA A 456 4.07 14.68 -3.90
N GLY A 457 3.98 15.77 -4.67
CA GLY A 457 3.14 15.82 -5.88
C GLY A 457 3.63 14.85 -6.95
N LEU A 458 4.94 14.86 -7.24
CA LEU A 458 5.54 13.93 -8.19
C LEU A 458 5.42 12.47 -7.73
N SER A 459 5.57 12.19 -6.43
CA SER A 459 5.37 10.84 -5.89
C SER A 459 3.93 10.35 -6.10
N CYS A 460 2.94 11.19 -5.79
CA CYS A 460 1.53 10.88 -6.02
C CYS A 460 1.25 10.63 -7.51
N ALA A 461 1.77 11.50 -8.39
CA ALA A 461 1.63 11.37 -9.83
C ALA A 461 2.26 10.08 -10.37
N TYR A 462 3.45 9.72 -9.89
CA TYR A 462 4.13 8.47 -10.24
C TYR A 462 3.26 7.24 -9.92
N TYR A 463 2.77 7.12 -8.70
CA TYR A 463 1.99 5.95 -8.30
C TYR A 463 0.64 5.88 -9.02
N LEU A 464 -0.04 7.00 -9.24
CA LEU A 464 -1.28 7.05 -10.02
C LEU A 464 -1.05 6.70 -11.50
N ALA A 465 0.03 7.18 -12.11
CA ALA A 465 0.37 6.84 -13.50
C ALA A 465 0.65 5.33 -13.65
N VAL A 466 1.39 4.73 -12.70
CA VAL A 466 1.64 3.28 -12.67
C VAL A 466 0.34 2.48 -12.53
N GLU A 467 -0.63 2.95 -11.73
CA GLU A 467 -1.93 2.29 -11.62
C GLU A 467 -2.78 2.39 -12.90
N GLY A 468 -2.58 3.43 -13.73
CA GLY A 468 -3.28 3.59 -15.01
C GLY A 468 -4.18 4.82 -15.13
N TYR A 469 -3.93 5.87 -14.35
CA TYR A 469 -4.68 7.13 -14.39
C TYR A 469 -4.07 8.13 -15.38
N LYS A 470 -4.90 9.04 -15.90
CA LYS A 470 -4.43 10.21 -16.65
C LYS A 470 -4.14 11.33 -15.65
N VAL A 471 -2.86 11.56 -15.37
CA VAL A 471 -2.43 12.51 -14.35
C VAL A 471 -1.87 13.77 -15.00
N THR A 472 -2.33 14.93 -14.54
CA THR A 472 -1.78 16.23 -14.92
C THR A 472 -1.26 16.93 -13.67
N VAL A 473 0.01 17.32 -13.69
CA VAL A 473 0.67 18.08 -12.63
C VAL A 473 0.71 19.56 -13.03
N PHE A 474 0.11 20.41 -12.21
CA PHE A 474 0.11 21.86 -12.36
C PHE A 474 1.20 22.46 -11.49
N GLU A 475 2.09 23.24 -12.08
CA GLU A 475 3.23 23.85 -11.41
C GLU A 475 3.26 25.36 -11.67
N LYS A 476 3.37 26.14 -10.60
CA LYS A 476 3.43 27.61 -10.64
C LYS A 476 4.69 28.11 -11.30
N GLU A 477 5.81 27.45 -11.04
CA GLU A 477 7.12 27.85 -11.55
C GLU A 477 7.35 27.35 -12.98
N ARG A 478 8.38 27.88 -13.66
CA ARG A 478 8.74 27.47 -15.03
C ARG A 478 9.50 26.15 -15.10
N VAL A 479 9.90 25.61 -13.95
CA VAL A 479 10.69 24.39 -13.82
C VAL A 479 10.00 23.43 -12.83
N LEU A 480 10.22 22.14 -13.03
CA LEU A 480 9.63 21.09 -12.19
C LEU A 480 10.55 20.72 -11.02
N GLY A 481 10.01 20.02 -10.02
CA GLY A 481 10.75 19.43 -8.90
C GLY A 481 10.58 20.18 -7.57
N GLY A 482 9.87 21.31 -7.56
CA GLY A 482 9.62 22.12 -6.37
C GLY A 482 10.91 22.40 -5.59
N MET A 483 10.90 22.18 -4.27
CA MET A 483 12.07 22.40 -3.42
C MET A 483 13.30 21.55 -3.76
N LEU A 484 13.14 20.41 -4.45
CA LEU A 484 14.29 19.63 -4.91
C LEU A 484 15.12 20.43 -5.94
N THR A 485 14.44 21.17 -6.80
CA THR A 485 15.05 21.99 -7.85
C THR A 485 15.32 23.42 -7.37
N LEU A 486 14.43 23.99 -6.57
CA LEU A 486 14.45 25.41 -6.23
C LEU A 486 15.07 25.71 -4.86
N GLY A 487 14.97 24.77 -3.92
CA GLY A 487 15.41 24.96 -2.53
C GLY A 487 16.76 24.33 -2.22
N ILE A 488 17.24 23.35 -2.99
CA ILE A 488 18.51 22.66 -2.73
C ILE A 488 19.58 23.13 -3.72
N PRO A 489 20.77 23.58 -3.26
CA PRO A 489 21.84 24.01 -4.16
C PRO A 489 22.38 22.89 -5.06
N SER A 490 22.84 23.24 -6.26
CA SER A 490 23.38 22.28 -7.24
C SER A 490 24.59 21.47 -6.75
N PHE A 491 25.41 22.03 -5.85
CA PHE A 491 26.56 21.32 -5.28
C PHE A 491 26.15 20.19 -4.30
N ARG A 492 24.88 20.16 -3.89
CA ARG A 492 24.28 19.06 -3.11
C ARG A 492 23.35 18.19 -3.94
N LEU A 493 22.61 18.77 -4.86
CA LEU A 493 21.68 18.06 -5.73
C LEU A 493 21.65 18.72 -7.11
N GLU A 494 22.39 18.11 -8.04
CA GLU A 494 22.42 18.60 -9.41
C GLU A 494 21.04 18.50 -10.09
N LYS A 495 20.70 19.51 -10.90
CA LYS A 495 19.36 19.62 -11.50
C LYS A 495 19.07 18.52 -12.51
N ASN A 496 20.09 18.04 -13.21
CA ASN A 496 20.00 16.91 -14.13
C ASN A 496 19.59 15.59 -13.42
N VAL A 497 19.94 15.41 -12.15
CA VAL A 497 19.52 14.25 -11.34
C VAL A 497 18.01 14.30 -11.11
N VAL A 498 17.49 15.46 -10.69
CA VAL A 498 16.05 15.67 -10.50
C VAL A 498 15.31 15.49 -11.83
N GLU A 499 15.83 16.08 -12.91
CA GLU A 499 15.23 15.98 -14.24
C GLU A 499 15.21 14.54 -14.78
N ALA A 500 16.28 13.76 -14.56
CA ALA A 500 16.33 12.36 -14.98
C ALA A 500 15.21 11.53 -14.35
N GLU A 501 14.91 11.74 -13.06
CA GLU A 501 13.83 11.03 -12.38
C GLU A 501 12.44 11.56 -12.76
N ILE A 502 12.31 12.86 -13.05
CA ILE A 502 11.07 13.44 -13.61
C ILE A 502 10.78 12.91 -15.02
N ASN A 503 11.82 12.66 -15.83
CA ASN A 503 11.65 12.11 -17.16
C ASN A 503 11.00 10.72 -17.13
N ILE A 504 11.22 9.92 -16.09
CA ILE A 504 10.50 8.65 -15.90
C ILE A 504 8.98 8.88 -15.77
N LEU A 505 8.55 9.95 -15.10
CA LEU A 505 7.12 10.29 -15.02
C LEU A 505 6.57 10.71 -16.38
N LYS A 506 7.34 11.47 -17.18
CA LYS A 506 6.96 11.80 -18.56
C LYS A 506 6.81 10.54 -19.42
N GLU A 507 7.72 9.58 -19.28
CA GLU A 507 7.68 8.28 -19.97
C GLU A 507 6.49 7.42 -19.52
N LEU A 508 6.01 7.59 -18.28
CA LEU A 508 4.76 7.00 -17.78
C LEU A 508 3.49 7.73 -18.27
N GLY A 509 3.64 8.82 -19.03
CA GLY A 509 2.52 9.59 -19.59
C GLY A 509 1.94 10.65 -18.66
N VAL A 510 2.67 11.06 -17.61
CA VAL A 510 2.26 12.19 -16.76
C VAL A 510 2.40 13.49 -17.56
N GLU A 511 1.33 14.27 -17.59
CA GLU A 511 1.32 15.60 -18.22
C GLU A 511 1.77 16.66 -17.21
N PHE A 512 2.58 17.61 -17.66
CA PHE A 512 3.05 18.73 -16.84
C PHE A 512 2.62 20.06 -17.45
N LYS A 513 2.01 20.91 -16.64
CA LYS A 513 1.63 22.29 -16.98
C LYS A 513 2.35 23.26 -16.05
N THR A 514 3.50 23.76 -16.49
CA THR A 514 4.34 24.74 -15.77
C THR A 514 3.88 26.18 -16.02
N GLY A 515 4.24 27.10 -15.12
CA GLY A 515 3.83 28.51 -15.22
C GLY A 515 2.35 28.74 -14.94
N ILE A 516 1.65 27.78 -14.32
CA ILE A 516 0.22 27.86 -13.99
C ILE A 516 0.05 27.81 -12.48
N GLU A 517 -0.41 28.91 -11.89
CA GLU A 517 -0.75 29.02 -10.49
C GLU A 517 -2.24 28.74 -10.27
N VAL A 518 -2.55 27.56 -9.72
CA VAL A 518 -3.93 27.23 -9.31
C VAL A 518 -4.31 28.11 -8.12
N GLY A 519 -5.45 28.81 -8.23
CA GLY A 519 -5.87 29.90 -7.36
C GLY A 519 -5.71 31.29 -7.99
N LYS A 520 -4.98 31.41 -9.11
CA LYS A 520 -4.79 32.67 -9.84
C LYS A 520 -5.14 32.54 -11.31
N ASP A 521 -4.51 31.59 -12.01
CA ASP A 521 -4.72 31.37 -13.44
C ASP A 521 -5.89 30.41 -13.72
N LEU A 522 -6.10 29.45 -12.81
CA LEU A 522 -7.20 28.47 -12.83
C LEU A 522 -7.68 28.22 -11.39
N ARG A 523 -8.97 27.97 -11.18
CA ARG A 523 -9.51 27.55 -9.87
C ARG A 523 -9.73 26.04 -9.86
N LEU A 524 -9.81 25.44 -8.66
CA LEU A 524 -10.16 24.02 -8.51
C LEU A 524 -11.50 23.69 -9.18
N GLN A 525 -12.45 24.62 -9.15
CA GLN A 525 -13.75 24.47 -9.80
C GLN A 525 -13.64 24.37 -11.33
N ASP A 526 -12.77 25.16 -11.95
CA ASP A 526 -12.58 25.13 -13.41
C ASP A 526 -12.01 23.77 -13.84
N LEU A 527 -11.11 23.18 -13.02
CA LEU A 527 -10.61 21.82 -13.24
C LEU A 527 -11.70 20.75 -13.06
N ARG A 528 -12.62 20.89 -12.10
CA ARG A 528 -13.77 19.96 -12.00
C ARG A 528 -14.61 19.97 -13.28
N GLU A 529 -14.83 21.15 -13.84
CA GLU A 529 -15.58 21.32 -15.09
C GLU A 529 -14.85 20.72 -16.30
N GLU A 530 -13.50 20.67 -16.28
CA GLU A 530 -12.68 19.93 -17.24
C GLU A 530 -12.70 18.39 -17.04
N GLY A 531 -13.44 17.88 -16.06
CA GLY A 531 -13.63 16.45 -15.79
C GLY A 531 -12.54 15.81 -14.94
N TYR A 532 -11.77 16.57 -14.17
CA TYR A 532 -10.90 16.01 -13.13
C TYR A 532 -11.75 15.49 -11.96
N GLU A 533 -11.50 14.23 -11.56
CA GLU A 533 -12.32 13.55 -10.54
C GLU A 533 -11.76 13.66 -9.12
N ALA A 534 -10.46 13.97 -8.98
CA ALA A 534 -9.81 14.15 -7.69
C ALA A 534 -8.58 15.07 -7.81
N PHE A 535 -8.21 15.66 -6.67
CA PHE A 535 -7.15 16.66 -6.53
C PHE A 535 -6.18 16.25 -5.44
N TYR A 536 -4.88 16.31 -5.73
CA TYR A 536 -3.82 16.19 -4.72
C TYR A 536 -3.06 17.51 -4.60
N ILE A 537 -3.24 18.22 -3.49
CA ILE A 537 -2.57 19.50 -3.23
C ILE A 537 -1.26 19.26 -2.49
N ALA A 538 -0.16 19.66 -3.13
CA ALA A 538 1.22 19.44 -2.68
C ALA A 538 2.13 20.64 -3.03
N ILE A 539 1.64 21.87 -2.81
CA ILE A 539 2.37 23.12 -3.12
C ILE A 539 3.58 23.38 -2.21
N GLY A 540 3.73 22.60 -1.12
CA GLY A 540 4.85 22.70 -0.18
C GLY A 540 4.77 23.91 0.76
N ALA A 541 5.86 24.17 1.50
CA ALA A 541 6.06 25.37 2.30
C ALA A 541 7.08 26.26 1.59
N GLN A 542 6.60 27.03 0.63
CA GLN A 542 7.41 27.71 -0.38
C GLN A 542 7.85 29.13 -0.02
N ALA A 543 7.32 29.70 1.05
CA ALA A 543 7.69 31.04 1.52
C ALA A 543 8.68 30.97 2.69
N GLY A 544 9.41 32.07 2.93
CA GLY A 544 10.20 32.24 4.15
C GLY A 544 9.36 32.74 5.32
N ARG A 545 9.67 32.30 6.54
CA ARG A 545 9.10 32.90 7.76
C ARG A 545 9.67 34.30 7.97
N LYS A 546 8.81 35.19 8.47
CA LYS A 546 9.19 36.51 8.97
C LYS A 546 9.49 36.46 10.46
N LEU A 547 10.43 37.30 10.90
CA LEU A 547 10.85 37.51 12.28
C LEU A 547 9.96 38.51 13.02
N GLY A 548 9.33 39.45 12.31
CA GLY A 548 8.51 40.49 12.90
C GLY A 548 9.33 41.57 13.62
N ILE A 549 10.55 41.84 13.15
CA ILE A 549 11.47 42.83 13.75
C ILE A 549 11.50 44.12 12.93
N GLU A 550 11.90 45.22 13.56
CA GLU A 550 12.08 46.50 12.89
C GLU A 550 13.12 46.39 11.75
N GLY A 551 12.81 46.98 10.59
CA GLY A 551 13.68 47.01 9.41
C GLY A 551 13.68 45.74 8.56
N GLU A 552 12.84 44.74 8.86
CA GLU A 552 12.75 43.46 8.12
C GLU A 552 12.35 43.62 6.64
N GLU A 553 11.61 44.68 6.28
CA GLU A 553 11.17 44.93 4.91
C GLU A 553 12.16 45.80 4.10
N ALA A 554 13.35 46.07 4.63
CA ALA A 554 14.34 46.94 3.98
C ALA A 554 14.96 46.31 2.72
N GLU A 555 15.39 47.16 1.79
CA GLU A 555 16.14 46.71 0.61
C GLU A 555 17.48 46.11 1.05
N GLY A 556 17.73 44.86 0.66
CA GLY A 556 18.89 44.08 1.09
C GLY A 556 18.55 42.96 2.10
N VAL A 557 17.32 42.89 2.57
CA VAL A 557 16.80 41.74 3.33
C VAL A 557 16.10 40.77 2.36
N ILE A 558 16.44 39.48 2.43
CA ILE A 558 15.83 38.43 1.61
C ILE A 558 15.63 37.16 2.43
N SER A 559 14.57 36.40 2.15
CA SER A 559 14.43 35.07 2.76
C SER A 559 15.43 34.07 2.16
N GLY A 560 15.92 33.13 2.96
CA GLY A 560 16.82 32.08 2.48
C GLY A 560 16.23 31.25 1.35
N ILE A 561 14.92 30.98 1.42
CA ILE A 561 14.18 30.25 0.39
C ILE A 561 14.13 31.05 -0.92
N ASP A 562 13.81 32.34 -0.86
CA ASP A 562 13.80 33.18 -2.06
C ASP A 562 15.19 33.36 -2.65
N PHE A 563 16.21 33.52 -1.79
CA PHE A 563 17.60 33.59 -2.21
C PHE A 563 18.01 32.34 -2.99
N LEU A 564 17.82 31.14 -2.41
CA LEU A 564 18.14 29.88 -3.08
C LEU A 564 17.34 29.67 -4.36
N ARG A 565 16.04 30.00 -4.34
CA ARG A 565 15.18 29.92 -5.54
C ARG A 565 15.72 30.77 -6.68
N LYS A 566 16.03 32.05 -6.42
CA LYS A 566 16.56 32.97 -7.42
C LYS A 566 17.90 32.49 -7.99
N VAL A 567 18.83 32.06 -7.12
CA VAL A 567 20.12 31.48 -7.57
C VAL A 567 19.88 30.25 -8.45
N ASN A 568 19.01 29.34 -8.04
CA ASN A 568 18.72 28.10 -8.78
C ASN A 568 17.98 28.34 -10.11
N LEU A 569 17.25 29.45 -10.24
CA LEU A 569 16.65 29.90 -11.50
C LEU A 569 17.65 30.63 -12.41
N GLY A 570 18.89 30.82 -11.96
CA GLY A 570 19.93 31.53 -12.71
C GLY A 570 19.77 33.05 -12.71
N GLU A 571 18.99 33.60 -11.77
CA GLU A 571 18.87 35.04 -11.60
C GLU A 571 20.18 35.61 -11.05
N LYS A 572 20.64 36.73 -11.62
CA LYS A 572 21.82 37.44 -11.11
C LYS A 572 21.45 38.17 -9.82
N LEU A 573 22.06 37.75 -8.72
CA LEU A 573 21.99 38.43 -7.44
C LEU A 573 23.32 39.14 -7.18
N GLU A 574 23.28 40.46 -7.08
CA GLU A 574 24.45 41.24 -6.67
C GLU A 574 24.55 41.21 -5.14
N LEU A 575 25.31 40.23 -4.62
CA LEU A 575 25.67 40.22 -3.21
C LEU A 575 26.74 41.29 -2.95
N LYS A 576 26.50 42.13 -1.95
CA LYS A 576 27.45 43.14 -1.48
C LYS A 576 28.52 42.51 -0.57
N GLU A 577 29.44 43.32 -0.04
CA GLU A 577 30.65 42.79 0.62
C GLU A 577 30.37 42.01 1.91
N ASP A 578 29.54 42.56 2.81
CA ASP A 578 29.24 41.96 4.12
C ASP A 578 27.84 41.28 4.11
N VAL A 579 27.81 39.94 4.12
CA VAL A 579 26.58 39.12 4.10
C VAL A 579 26.37 38.45 5.46
N VAL A 580 25.20 38.67 6.05
CA VAL A 580 24.77 38.02 7.29
C VAL A 580 23.64 37.04 7.01
N VAL A 581 23.81 35.78 7.41
CA VAL A 581 22.78 34.74 7.34
C VAL A 581 22.26 34.46 8.74
N ILE A 582 20.94 34.45 8.92
CA ILE A 582 20.32 34.20 10.24
C ILE A 582 19.66 32.82 10.23
N GLY A 583 20.11 31.93 11.13
CA GLY A 583 19.56 30.58 11.32
C GLY A 583 20.65 29.53 11.56
N GLY A 584 20.30 28.45 12.27
CA GLY A 584 21.24 27.37 12.64
C GLY A 584 21.04 26.02 11.91
N GLY A 585 20.01 25.89 11.07
CA GLY A 585 19.69 24.63 10.39
C GLY A 585 20.38 24.43 9.03
N ASN A 586 20.22 23.25 8.42
CA ASN A 586 20.81 22.91 7.11
C ASN A 586 20.50 23.93 6.01
N VAL A 587 19.31 24.54 6.01
CA VAL A 587 18.96 25.59 5.04
C VAL A 587 19.87 26.82 5.20
N ALA A 588 20.19 27.22 6.43
CA ALA A 588 21.08 28.35 6.68
C ALA A 588 22.51 28.05 6.20
N ILE A 589 22.97 26.81 6.40
CA ILE A 589 24.25 26.32 5.87
C ILE A 589 24.27 26.39 4.34
N ASP A 590 23.25 25.84 3.67
CA ASP A 590 23.11 25.87 2.21
C ASP A 590 23.07 27.29 1.66
N VAL A 591 22.33 28.19 2.33
CA VAL A 591 22.27 29.62 1.98
C VAL A 591 23.65 30.26 2.09
N ALA A 592 24.37 30.05 3.19
CA ALA A 592 25.68 30.65 3.41
C ALA A 592 26.71 30.17 2.38
N ARG A 593 26.75 28.86 2.11
CA ARG A 593 27.63 28.25 1.09
C ARG A 593 27.27 28.69 -0.33
N THR A 594 25.98 28.90 -0.60
CA THR A 594 25.52 29.46 -1.87
C THR A 594 25.92 30.93 -1.99
N ALA A 595 25.86 31.71 -0.92
CA ALA A 595 26.28 33.11 -0.90
C ALA A 595 27.78 33.28 -1.21
N VAL A 596 28.64 32.38 -0.70
CA VAL A 596 30.07 32.32 -1.08
C VAL A 596 30.22 32.21 -2.59
N ARG A 597 29.51 31.26 -3.22
CA ARG A 597 29.60 31.00 -4.66
C ARG A 597 28.92 32.06 -5.52
N ALA A 598 27.94 32.77 -4.97
CA ALA A 598 27.29 33.91 -5.61
C ALA A 598 28.11 35.22 -5.51
N GLY A 599 29.34 35.17 -4.99
CA GLY A 599 30.28 36.30 -4.98
C GLY A 599 30.34 37.09 -3.68
N GLY A 600 29.70 36.63 -2.60
CA GLY A 600 29.84 37.22 -1.28
C GLY A 600 31.29 37.16 -0.79
N LYS A 601 31.80 38.25 -0.18
CA LYS A 601 33.19 38.33 0.29
C LYS A 601 33.35 37.92 1.74
N LYS A 602 32.47 38.42 2.63
CA LYS A 602 32.46 38.10 4.06
C LYS A 602 31.10 37.55 4.44
N ILE A 603 31.03 36.24 4.65
CA ILE A 603 29.80 35.54 5.01
C ILE A 603 29.89 35.15 6.48
N SER A 604 28.88 35.57 7.25
CA SER A 604 28.75 35.19 8.65
C SER A 604 27.35 34.65 8.93
N ILE A 605 27.29 33.53 9.65
CA ILE A 605 26.06 32.94 10.17
C ILE A 605 25.88 33.40 11.61
N TYR A 606 24.66 33.81 11.96
CA TYR A 606 24.24 34.06 13.34
C TYR A 606 23.06 33.15 13.68
N CYS A 607 23.17 32.44 14.80
CA CYS A 607 22.15 31.48 15.22
C CYS A 607 21.91 31.53 16.74
N LEU A 608 20.72 31.06 17.16
CA LEU A 608 20.28 31.11 18.55
C LEU A 608 20.94 30.02 19.39
N GLU A 609 21.21 28.90 18.74
CA GLU A 609 21.69 27.65 19.30
C GLU A 609 23.16 27.77 19.70
N LYS A 610 23.54 27.04 20.77
CA LYS A 610 24.95 26.74 21.04
C LYS A 610 25.51 25.82 19.95
N PRO A 611 26.85 25.72 19.80
CA PRO A 611 27.45 24.84 18.79
C PRO A 611 26.89 23.41 18.79
N GLU A 612 26.76 22.82 19.98
CA GLU A 612 26.24 21.46 20.19
C GLU A 612 24.72 21.32 20.02
N GLU A 613 23.99 22.43 19.93
CA GLU A 613 22.52 22.48 19.77
C GLU A 613 22.11 22.82 18.32
N MET A 614 23.07 23.05 17.42
CA MET A 614 22.79 23.42 16.04
C MET A 614 21.99 22.31 15.33
N PRO A 615 20.85 22.65 14.65
CA PRO A 615 20.08 21.65 13.91
C PRO A 615 20.76 21.13 12.63
N ALA A 616 21.83 21.79 12.17
CA ALA A 616 22.57 21.37 10.99
C ALA A 616 23.41 20.11 11.24
N LEU A 617 23.65 19.33 10.19
CA LEU A 617 24.52 18.14 10.27
C LEU A 617 25.98 18.56 10.49
N GLU A 618 26.70 17.82 11.33
CA GLU A 618 28.11 18.09 11.68
C GLU A 618 29.00 18.19 10.43
N GLU A 619 28.86 17.25 9.49
CA GLU A 619 29.59 17.26 8.20
C GLU A 619 29.33 18.56 7.40
N GLU A 620 28.10 19.10 7.43
CA GLU A 620 27.76 20.33 6.72
C GLU A 620 28.34 21.57 7.41
N ILE A 621 28.41 21.56 8.74
CA ILE A 621 29.07 22.61 9.54
C ILE A 621 30.57 22.63 9.23
N GLU A 622 31.22 21.47 9.25
CA GLU A 622 32.64 21.33 8.91
C GLU A 622 32.95 21.82 7.49
N GLU A 623 32.13 21.43 6.50
CA GLU A 623 32.27 21.91 5.12
C GLU A 623 32.14 23.44 5.06
N SER A 624 31.15 24.02 5.74
CA SER A 624 30.97 25.48 5.81
C SER A 624 32.19 26.21 6.40
N LEU A 625 32.74 25.70 7.50
CA LEU A 625 33.94 26.27 8.11
C LEU A 625 35.14 26.17 7.17
N SER A 626 35.28 25.07 6.43
CA SER A 626 36.34 24.87 5.45
C SER A 626 36.26 25.84 4.25
N GLU A 627 35.04 26.33 3.94
CA GLU A 627 34.78 27.34 2.91
C GLU A 627 35.03 28.78 3.42
N GLY A 628 35.39 28.96 4.69
CA GLY A 628 35.71 30.26 5.30
C GLY A 628 34.49 31.01 5.85
N ILE A 629 33.36 30.33 6.04
CA ILE A 629 32.15 30.90 6.64
C ILE A 629 32.33 30.97 8.16
N ILE A 630 32.06 32.14 8.75
CA ILE A 630 32.16 32.34 10.20
C ILE A 630 30.80 32.04 10.83
N ILE A 631 30.76 31.18 11.85
CA ILE A 631 29.53 30.84 12.58
C ILE A 631 29.57 31.49 13.97
N ASN A 632 28.55 32.28 14.29
CA ASN A 632 28.39 32.99 15.55
C ASN A 632 27.16 32.44 16.29
N ASN A 633 27.41 31.61 17.30
CA ASN A 633 26.39 30.96 18.10
C ASN A 633 25.85 31.87 19.23
N SER A 634 24.66 31.53 19.72
CA SER A 634 24.00 32.18 20.86
C SER A 634 23.70 33.67 20.66
N TRP A 635 23.24 34.05 19.47
CA TRP A 635 22.83 35.42 19.13
C TRP A 635 21.47 35.44 18.42
N GLY A 636 20.53 36.23 18.94
CA GLY A 636 19.21 36.45 18.34
C GLY A 636 19.07 37.85 17.74
N PRO A 637 18.37 38.01 16.60
CA PRO A 637 18.20 39.32 15.98
C PRO A 637 17.29 40.23 16.83
N LYS A 638 17.72 41.47 17.04
CA LYS A 638 16.97 42.51 17.77
C LYS A 638 16.25 43.45 16.81
N ARG A 639 16.97 44.03 15.85
CA ARG A 639 16.45 44.89 14.77
C ARG A 639 17.45 45.02 13.61
N ILE A 640 16.95 45.36 12.44
CA ILE A 640 17.77 45.65 11.26
C ILE A 640 17.98 47.17 11.16
N ILE A 641 19.24 47.58 11.05
CA ILE A 641 19.64 48.97 10.96
C ILE A 641 19.58 49.39 9.49
N THR A 642 18.80 50.43 9.20
CA THR A 642 18.58 50.91 7.84
C THR A 642 19.06 52.36 7.66
N GLU A 643 19.49 52.68 6.45
CA GLU A 643 19.81 54.04 5.99
C GLU A 643 19.20 54.21 4.59
N ASP A 644 18.38 55.25 4.39
CA ASP A 644 17.62 55.48 3.15
C ASP A 644 16.80 54.25 2.67
N GLY A 645 16.25 53.49 3.60
CA GLY A 645 15.47 52.27 3.31
C GLY A 645 16.31 51.04 2.93
N LYS A 646 17.64 51.14 2.98
CA LYS A 646 18.59 50.07 2.68
C LYS A 646 19.25 49.54 3.94
N VAL A 647 19.59 48.25 3.95
CA VAL A 647 20.32 47.62 5.06
C VAL A 647 21.72 48.23 5.18
N LYS A 648 22.12 48.57 6.42
CA LYS A 648 23.47 49.01 6.81
C LYS A 648 24.10 48.11 7.88
N GLY A 649 23.28 47.37 8.61
CA GLY A 649 23.72 46.45 9.64
C GLY A 649 22.55 45.79 10.37
N ILE A 650 22.89 45.00 11.37
CA ILE A 650 21.93 44.31 12.23
C ILE A 650 22.42 44.35 13.67
N GLU A 651 21.49 44.58 14.59
CA GLU A 651 21.73 44.47 16.02
C GLU A 651 21.25 43.11 16.52
N PHE A 652 22.12 42.40 17.22
CA PHE A 652 21.81 41.15 17.90
C PHE A 652 21.80 41.31 19.41
N LYS A 653 21.10 40.41 20.09
CA LYS A 653 21.05 40.26 21.54
C LYS A 653 21.46 38.86 21.94
N LYS A 654 22.11 38.71 23.09
CA LYS A 654 22.61 37.40 23.55
C LYS A 654 21.46 36.43 23.78
N CYS A 655 21.53 35.25 23.18
CA CYS A 655 20.59 34.15 23.46
C CYS A 655 21.12 33.35 24.66
N LEU A 656 20.36 33.28 25.73
CA LEU A 656 20.72 32.56 26.96
C LEU A 656 20.30 31.09 26.90
N SER A 657 19.15 30.81 26.29
CA SER A 657 18.62 29.46 26.10
C SER A 657 17.64 29.44 24.93
N VAL A 658 17.66 28.40 24.09
CA VAL A 658 16.71 28.24 22.97
C VAL A 658 15.42 27.52 23.39
N PHE A 659 15.55 26.57 24.31
CA PHE A 659 14.45 25.72 24.76
C PHE A 659 14.07 26.01 26.21
N ASP A 660 12.80 25.79 26.54
CA ASP A 660 12.34 25.77 27.93
C ASP A 660 12.65 24.44 28.63
N GLU A 661 12.27 24.35 29.91
CA GLU A 661 12.44 23.15 30.76
C GLU A 661 11.71 21.90 30.24
N ASN A 662 10.76 22.06 29.32
CA ASN A 662 10.03 20.97 28.65
C ASN A 662 10.57 20.67 27.25
N ASN A 663 11.77 21.17 26.90
CA ASN A 663 12.39 21.09 25.58
C ASN A 663 11.53 21.66 24.44
N LYS A 664 10.65 22.62 24.73
CA LYS A 664 9.91 23.35 23.70
C LYS A 664 10.68 24.60 23.31
N PHE A 665 10.64 24.93 22.02
CA PHE A 665 11.28 26.13 21.49
C PHE A 665 10.67 27.38 22.15
N ASN A 666 11.47 28.08 22.96
CA ASN A 666 11.07 29.26 23.72
C ASN A 666 12.33 30.07 24.09
N PRO A 667 12.92 30.80 23.13
CA PRO A 667 14.22 31.43 23.33
C PRO A 667 14.16 32.56 24.36
N LYS A 668 15.12 32.57 25.28
CA LYS A 668 15.33 33.63 26.28
C LYS A 668 16.56 34.44 25.92
N TYR A 669 16.45 35.76 26.05
CA TYR A 669 17.49 36.70 25.66
C TYR A 669 17.96 37.54 26.85
N ASP A 670 19.22 37.95 26.80
CA ASP A 670 19.71 39.10 27.56
C ASP A 670 19.56 40.34 26.68
N GLU A 671 18.72 41.29 27.10
CA GLU A 671 18.44 42.51 26.33
C GLU A 671 19.52 43.59 26.49
N GLU A 672 20.38 43.46 27.51
CA GLU A 672 21.47 44.38 27.82
C GLU A 672 22.75 44.01 27.06
N GLU A 673 23.01 42.71 26.85
CA GLU A 673 24.13 42.24 26.05
C GLU A 673 23.80 42.24 24.56
N THR A 674 24.10 43.35 23.87
CA THR A 674 23.90 43.50 22.43
C THR A 674 25.20 43.68 21.65
N ILE A 675 25.19 43.26 20.39
CA ILE A 675 26.26 43.53 19.42
C ILE A 675 25.66 44.12 18.15
N THR A 676 26.39 45.04 17.52
CA THR A 676 26.02 45.59 16.21
C THR A 676 27.01 45.09 15.17
N VAL A 677 26.48 44.51 14.09
CA VAL A 677 27.27 43.91 13.01
C VAL A 677 26.95 44.66 11.72
N LYS A 678 28.01 45.12 11.04
CA LYS A 678 27.87 45.71 9.70
C LYS A 678 27.42 44.62 8.72
N ALA A 679 26.39 44.92 7.94
CA ALA A 679 25.86 44.02 6.93
C ALA A 679 25.30 44.86 5.79
N ASP A 680 25.60 44.47 4.56
CA ASP A 680 25.03 45.07 3.35
C ASP A 680 23.91 44.19 2.76
N THR A 681 23.84 42.93 3.18
CA THR A 681 22.81 41.96 2.81
C THR A 681 22.51 41.05 3.99
N ILE A 682 21.22 40.86 4.30
CA ILE A 682 20.74 39.98 5.37
C ILE A 682 19.87 38.89 4.75
N ILE A 683 20.21 37.63 5.01
CA ILE A 683 19.46 36.48 4.51
C ILE A 683 18.80 35.73 5.67
N LEU A 684 17.47 35.73 5.72
CA LEU A 684 16.67 35.16 6.80
C LEU A 684 16.36 33.68 6.54
N SER A 685 16.98 32.77 7.27
CA SER A 685 16.83 31.31 7.16
C SER A 685 16.21 30.69 8.41
N VAL A 686 15.15 31.32 8.91
CA VAL A 686 14.50 31.01 10.21
C VAL A 686 13.27 30.10 10.08
N GLY A 687 13.15 29.43 8.94
CA GLY A 687 12.10 28.43 8.66
C GLY A 687 11.23 28.79 7.46
N GLN A 688 10.40 27.82 7.08
CA GLN A 688 9.50 27.91 5.93
C GLN A 688 8.06 28.20 6.37
N ALA A 689 7.32 28.84 5.47
CA ALA A 689 5.91 29.17 5.59
C ALA A 689 5.16 28.71 4.32
N ILE A 690 3.87 28.46 4.47
CA ILE A 690 2.98 28.11 3.36
C ILE A 690 2.30 29.39 2.89
N ASP A 691 2.40 29.66 1.59
CA ASP A 691 1.64 30.72 0.94
C ASP A 691 0.52 30.09 0.10
N TRP A 692 -0.73 30.32 0.47
CA TRP A 692 -1.88 29.71 -0.20
C TRP A 692 -2.32 30.47 -1.45
N GLY A 693 -1.92 31.74 -1.61
CA GLY A 693 -2.52 32.63 -2.60
C GLY A 693 -4.06 32.53 -2.59
N GLY A 694 -4.65 32.40 -3.78
CA GLY A 694 -6.08 32.16 -3.97
C GLY A 694 -6.50 30.69 -4.08
N LEU A 695 -5.60 29.72 -3.83
CA LEU A 695 -5.86 28.29 -4.12
C LEU A 695 -7.08 27.73 -3.39
N LEU A 696 -7.30 28.17 -2.15
CA LEU A 696 -8.37 27.70 -1.27
C LEU A 696 -9.64 28.56 -1.35
N GLU A 697 -9.66 29.60 -2.18
CA GLU A 697 -10.84 30.46 -2.33
C GLU A 697 -12.05 29.66 -2.82
N GLY A 698 -13.16 29.74 -2.07
CA GLY A 698 -14.38 28.99 -2.37
C GLY A 698 -14.32 27.50 -2.01
N SER A 699 -13.22 27.01 -1.43
CA SER A 699 -13.12 25.63 -0.92
C SER A 699 -13.67 25.51 0.51
N LYS A 700 -13.96 24.27 0.94
CA LYS A 700 -14.34 23.95 2.34
C LYS A 700 -13.15 23.53 3.20
N ILE A 701 -11.94 23.76 2.71
CA ILE A 701 -10.72 23.27 3.33
C ILE A 701 -10.38 24.11 4.57
N GLU A 702 -10.25 23.46 5.72
CA GLU A 702 -9.86 24.09 6.98
C GLU A 702 -8.34 24.06 7.16
N LEU A 703 -7.79 25.15 7.71
CA LEU A 703 -6.38 25.25 8.07
C LEU A 703 -6.18 25.11 9.59
N ASN A 704 -5.10 24.46 9.97
CA ASN A 704 -4.60 24.41 11.34
C ASN A 704 -3.95 25.75 11.73
N PRO A 705 -3.71 26.03 13.03
CA PRO A 705 -3.06 27.27 13.48
C PRO A 705 -1.67 27.54 12.88
N ASN A 706 -0.97 26.49 12.42
CA ASN A 706 0.32 26.59 11.74
C ASN A 706 0.21 26.74 10.20
N ASN A 707 -0.97 27.08 9.69
CA ASN A 707 -1.29 27.25 8.27
C ASN A 707 -1.23 25.99 7.40
N THR A 708 -1.09 24.80 8.00
CA THR A 708 -1.22 23.50 7.29
C THR A 708 -2.69 23.12 7.10
N VAL A 709 -2.99 22.24 6.16
CA VAL A 709 -4.37 21.74 5.95
C VAL A 709 -4.75 20.69 6.99
N LYS A 710 -5.96 20.82 7.52
CA LYS A 710 -6.60 19.78 8.32
C LYS A 710 -7.14 18.66 7.42
N ALA A 711 -6.58 17.46 7.56
CA ALA A 711 -6.97 16.27 6.82
C ALA A 711 -6.78 15.01 7.68
N ASP A 712 -7.40 13.90 7.29
CA ASP A 712 -7.25 12.62 7.99
C ASP A 712 -5.80 12.09 7.84
N SER A 713 -5.18 11.71 8.96
CA SER A 713 -3.78 11.27 9.00
C SER A 713 -3.47 9.96 8.27
N PHE A 714 -4.48 9.17 7.93
CA PHE A 714 -4.32 7.91 7.21
C PHE A 714 -4.79 8.00 5.76
N THR A 715 -5.90 8.68 5.50
CA THR A 715 -6.48 8.82 4.16
C THR A 715 -5.99 10.06 3.43
N TYR A 716 -5.39 11.04 4.12
CA TYR A 716 -4.94 12.31 3.54
C TYR A 716 -6.09 13.12 2.90
N GLN A 717 -7.34 12.73 3.15
CA GLN A 717 -8.54 13.39 2.63
C GLN A 717 -8.89 14.59 3.52
N THR A 718 -9.24 15.70 2.88
CA THR A 718 -9.77 16.89 3.56
C THR A 718 -11.28 16.76 3.80
N GLU A 719 -11.91 17.78 4.39
CA GLU A 719 -13.38 17.87 4.46
C GLU A 719 -14.05 17.97 3.08
N GLU A 720 -13.31 18.42 2.06
CA GLU A 720 -13.72 18.40 0.67
C GLU A 720 -13.30 17.05 0.04
N LYS A 721 -14.29 16.18 -0.19
CA LYS A 721 -14.07 14.73 -0.41
C LYS A 721 -13.17 14.40 -1.62
N ASP A 722 -13.19 15.22 -2.67
CA ASP A 722 -12.37 15.04 -3.85
C ASP A 722 -10.97 15.66 -3.72
N VAL A 723 -10.67 16.32 -2.60
CA VAL A 723 -9.37 16.95 -2.34
C VAL A 723 -8.59 16.20 -1.26
N PHE A 724 -7.37 15.83 -1.64
CA PHE A 724 -6.36 15.19 -0.80
C PHE A 724 -5.13 16.09 -0.70
N VAL A 725 -4.38 15.99 0.39
CA VAL A 725 -3.22 16.85 0.65
C VAL A 725 -2.01 16.03 1.09
N GLY A 726 -0.80 16.50 0.81
CA GLY A 726 0.39 15.89 1.40
C GLY A 726 1.68 16.65 1.14
N GLY A 727 2.77 16.17 1.72
CA GLY A 727 4.00 16.96 1.86
C GLY A 727 3.84 18.07 2.90
N ASP A 728 4.61 19.14 2.74
CA ASP A 728 4.74 20.16 3.79
C ASP A 728 3.45 20.91 4.10
N VAL A 729 2.52 21.01 3.14
CA VAL A 729 1.19 21.61 3.38
C VAL A 729 0.33 20.82 4.35
N PHE A 730 0.64 19.52 4.53
CA PHE A 730 -0.07 18.66 5.46
C PHE A 730 0.70 18.49 6.77
N THR A 731 2.00 18.24 6.71
CA THR A 731 2.80 17.91 7.90
C THR A 731 3.53 19.10 8.53
N GLY A 732 3.58 20.23 7.83
CA GLY A 732 4.67 21.20 7.99
C GLY A 732 5.97 20.71 7.32
N PRO A 733 7.00 21.56 7.23
CA PRO A 733 8.27 21.24 6.59
C PRO A 733 8.91 19.95 7.14
N LYS A 734 9.17 18.98 6.26
CA LYS A 734 9.86 17.72 6.56
C LYS A 734 10.87 17.35 5.46
N PHE A 735 11.48 16.17 5.55
CA PHE A 735 12.44 15.70 4.54
C PHE A 735 11.73 15.17 3.30
N ALA A 736 12.42 15.16 2.15
CA ALA A 736 11.90 14.68 0.88
C ALA A 736 11.34 13.25 0.96
N ILE A 737 11.96 12.38 1.76
CA ILE A 737 11.50 10.98 1.94
C ILE A 737 10.15 10.89 2.65
N ASP A 738 9.82 11.82 3.56
CA ASP A 738 8.51 11.91 4.20
C ASP A 738 7.45 12.35 3.17
N ALA A 739 7.78 13.35 2.34
CA ALA A 739 6.92 13.84 1.27
C ALA A 739 6.65 12.74 0.22
N ILE A 740 7.65 11.94 -0.12
CA ILE A 740 7.53 10.78 -1.02
C ILE A 740 6.56 9.75 -0.45
N ALA A 741 6.71 9.40 0.84
CA ALA A 741 5.82 8.47 1.52
C ALA A 741 4.37 9.00 1.52
N ALA A 742 4.17 10.28 1.82
CA ALA A 742 2.85 10.92 1.77
C ALA A 742 2.21 10.87 0.38
N GLY A 743 2.99 11.14 -0.69
CA GLY A 743 2.52 11.04 -2.07
C GLY A 743 1.99 9.65 -2.44
N LYS A 744 2.67 8.59 -1.97
CA LYS A 744 2.21 7.20 -2.16
C LYS A 744 0.88 6.94 -1.47
N GLU A 745 0.75 7.36 -0.22
CA GLU A 745 -0.48 7.16 0.55
C GLU A 745 -1.64 7.99 -0.02
N GLY A 746 -1.38 9.21 -0.52
CA GLY A 746 -2.33 10.03 -1.26
C GLY A 746 -2.84 9.34 -2.53
N ALA A 747 -1.93 8.75 -3.33
CA ALA A 747 -2.30 7.99 -4.52
C ALA A 747 -3.22 6.78 -4.22
N ILE A 748 -2.94 6.04 -3.14
CA ILE A 748 -3.78 4.90 -2.70
C ILE A 748 -5.19 5.38 -2.32
N SER A 749 -5.29 6.51 -1.62
CA SER A 749 -6.56 7.12 -1.25
C SER A 749 -7.35 7.59 -2.47
N ILE A 750 -6.71 8.29 -3.40
CA ILE A 750 -7.34 8.78 -4.62
C ILE A 750 -7.88 7.62 -5.45
N HIS A 751 -7.07 6.57 -5.65
CA HIS A 751 -7.52 5.36 -6.32
C HIS A 751 -8.82 4.82 -5.71
N ARG A 752 -8.89 4.70 -4.38
CA ARG A 752 -10.11 4.25 -3.71
C ARG A 752 -11.27 5.24 -3.89
N PHE A 753 -11.02 6.53 -3.74
CA PHE A 753 -12.05 7.56 -3.81
C PHE A 753 -12.77 7.60 -5.18
N VAL A 754 -12.01 7.58 -6.28
CA VAL A 754 -12.58 7.73 -7.63
C VAL A 754 -13.31 6.48 -8.13
N HIS A 755 -13.28 5.39 -7.35
CA HIS A 755 -14.04 4.18 -7.62
C HIS A 755 -15.25 4.08 -6.68
N PRO A 756 -16.49 4.08 -7.21
CA PRO A 756 -17.69 4.06 -6.38
C PRO A 756 -17.72 2.89 -5.41
N GLY A 757 -18.17 3.16 -4.18
CA GLY A 757 -18.39 2.15 -3.13
C GLY A 757 -17.11 1.56 -2.52
N GLN A 758 -15.93 2.10 -2.82
CA GLN A 758 -14.70 1.73 -2.12
C GLN A 758 -14.53 2.52 -0.83
N SER A 759 -14.10 1.83 0.22
CA SER A 759 -13.67 2.46 1.47
C SER A 759 -12.22 2.92 1.36
N LEU A 760 -11.92 4.08 1.94
CA LEU A 760 -10.55 4.59 2.08
C LEU A 760 -9.71 3.80 3.11
N VAL A 761 -10.37 3.01 3.95
CA VAL A 761 -9.77 2.37 5.13
C VAL A 761 -9.77 0.84 5.04
N ILE A 762 -10.89 0.25 4.63
CA ILE A 762 -11.08 -1.19 4.69
C ILE A 762 -10.15 -1.91 3.71
N GLY A 763 -9.43 -2.91 4.21
CA GLY A 763 -8.47 -3.72 3.46
C GLY A 763 -7.17 -3.00 3.10
N ARG A 764 -6.94 -1.79 3.62
CA ARG A 764 -5.71 -1.02 3.41
C ARG A 764 -4.70 -1.37 4.51
N ASP A 765 -3.46 -1.56 4.10
CA ASP A 765 -2.35 -1.78 5.03
C ASP A 765 -2.06 -0.51 5.84
N ARG A 766 -1.92 -0.64 7.16
CA ARG A 766 -1.55 0.47 8.05
C ARG A 766 -0.06 0.78 8.02
N ARG A 767 0.75 -0.09 7.40
CA ARG A 767 2.20 0.04 7.27
C ARG A 767 2.89 0.35 8.60
N LYS A 768 2.38 -0.22 9.68
CA LYS A 768 2.99 -0.10 11.01
C LYS A 768 4.20 -1.04 11.08
N TYR A 769 5.38 -0.47 11.21
CA TYR A 769 6.63 -1.19 11.42
C TYR A 769 7.22 -0.81 12.78
N LYS A 770 7.70 -1.82 13.51
CA LYS A 770 8.31 -1.67 14.83
C LYS A 770 9.72 -2.26 14.79
N ALA A 771 10.72 -1.51 15.26
CA ALA A 771 12.07 -2.04 15.45
C ALA A 771 12.05 -3.15 16.52
N PHE A 772 12.90 -4.16 16.37
CA PHE A 772 13.19 -5.05 17.50
C PHE A 772 13.99 -4.30 18.56
N ASP A 773 13.98 -4.84 19.78
CA ASP A 773 14.80 -4.35 20.88
C ASP A 773 16.28 -4.69 20.62
N LYS A 774 17.12 -3.66 20.44
CA LYS A 774 18.54 -3.82 20.16
C LYS A 774 19.31 -4.35 21.38
N GLU A 775 18.86 -4.03 22.60
CA GLU A 775 19.48 -4.51 23.84
C GLU A 775 19.31 -6.02 24.03
N ASN A 776 18.30 -6.61 23.39
CA ASN A 776 18.06 -8.05 23.42
C ASN A 776 18.78 -8.82 22.29
N ILE A 777 19.69 -8.20 21.53
CA ILE A 777 20.41 -8.85 20.42
C ILE A 777 21.82 -9.26 20.85
N LEU A 778 22.21 -10.49 20.52
CA LEU A 778 23.59 -10.95 20.68
C LEU A 778 24.45 -10.52 19.49
N LEU A 779 25.42 -9.64 19.73
CA LEU A 779 26.33 -9.08 18.71
C LEU A 779 27.76 -9.63 18.80
N GLU A 780 28.04 -10.52 19.75
CA GLU A 780 29.34 -11.17 19.87
C GLU A 780 29.65 -12.05 18.64
N GLY A 781 30.88 -11.95 18.12
CA GLY A 781 31.36 -12.80 17.02
C GLY A 781 31.20 -12.22 15.60
N TYR A 782 30.64 -11.02 15.45
CA TYR A 782 30.66 -10.29 14.17
C TYR A 782 32.02 -9.61 13.94
N ASP A 783 32.37 -9.41 12.66
CA ASP A 783 33.61 -8.73 12.27
C ASP A 783 33.57 -7.21 12.54
N ASN A 784 34.71 -6.54 12.36
CA ASN A 784 34.87 -5.08 12.46
C ASN A 784 35.49 -4.51 11.16
N ILE A 785 35.05 -5.01 10.00
CA ILE A 785 35.53 -4.50 8.70
C ILE A 785 35.23 -3.00 8.61
N PRO A 786 36.24 -2.14 8.31
CA PRO A 786 36.05 -0.70 8.25
C PRO A 786 35.00 -0.27 7.21
N ARG A 787 34.17 0.71 7.59
CA ARG A 787 33.20 1.36 6.69
C ARG A 787 33.90 1.96 5.48
N GLN A 788 33.37 1.69 4.30
CA GLN A 788 33.82 2.33 3.08
C GLN A 788 33.36 3.80 3.05
N ARG A 789 34.26 4.68 2.61
CA ARG A 789 34.00 6.11 2.48
C ARG A 789 34.34 6.56 1.07
N THR A 790 33.59 7.54 0.57
CA THR A 790 33.95 8.24 -0.68
C THR A 790 35.21 9.07 -0.47
N ASN A 791 35.89 9.42 -1.55
CA ASN A 791 37.08 10.28 -1.44
C ASN A 791 36.69 11.66 -0.91
N HIS A 792 37.49 12.19 0.02
CA HIS A 792 37.30 13.53 0.56
C HIS A 792 37.35 14.59 -0.55
N VAL A 793 36.40 15.53 -0.53
CA VAL A 793 36.34 16.66 -1.44
C VAL A 793 37.11 17.84 -0.84
N ASP A 794 38.10 18.36 -1.56
CA ASP A 794 38.84 19.56 -1.16
C ASP A 794 37.92 20.80 -1.15
N GLY A 795 37.68 21.36 0.04
CA GLY A 795 36.83 22.55 0.25
C GLY A 795 37.26 23.77 -0.58
N LYS A 796 38.56 23.93 -0.89
CA LYS A 796 39.06 25.02 -1.74
C LYS A 796 38.65 24.87 -3.20
N LYS A 797 38.47 23.64 -3.69
CA LYS A 797 37.92 23.36 -5.01
C LYS A 797 36.39 23.42 -4.99
N ALA A 798 35.77 22.96 -3.90
CA ALA A 798 34.33 22.98 -3.74
C ALA A 798 33.77 24.40 -3.76
N ARG A 799 34.42 25.37 -3.09
CA ARG A 799 33.96 26.77 -3.04
C ARG A 799 33.92 27.48 -4.39
N GLU A 800 34.64 26.97 -5.40
CA GLU A 800 34.75 27.58 -6.73
C GLU A 800 33.76 26.96 -7.74
N SER A 801 32.96 25.97 -7.33
CA SER A 801 32.07 25.23 -8.22
C SER A 801 30.68 25.01 -7.62
N PHE A 802 29.66 25.06 -8.47
CA PHE A 802 28.31 24.58 -8.18
C PHE A 802 28.10 23.10 -8.51
N LYS A 803 29.15 22.40 -8.97
CA LYS A 803 29.09 20.96 -9.27
C LYS A 803 29.17 20.15 -7.98
N ASP A 804 28.38 19.08 -7.88
CA ASP A 804 28.55 18.08 -6.83
C ASP A 804 29.84 17.30 -7.09
N LEU A 805 30.84 17.50 -6.23
CA LEU A 805 32.14 16.83 -6.32
C LEU A 805 32.16 15.50 -5.55
N ARG A 806 31.07 15.15 -4.83
CA ARG A 806 30.98 13.91 -4.06
C ARG A 806 30.76 12.75 -5.02
N LEU A 807 31.84 11.99 -5.23
CA LEU A 807 31.82 10.79 -6.06
C LEU A 807 30.90 9.72 -5.46
N THR A 808 30.48 8.78 -6.29
CA THR A 808 29.81 7.54 -5.84
C THR A 808 30.86 6.50 -5.47
N PHE A 809 30.44 5.46 -4.75
CA PHE A 809 31.29 4.29 -4.54
C PHE A 809 31.74 3.68 -5.86
N THR A 810 32.97 3.16 -5.87
CA THR A 810 33.38 2.18 -6.87
C THR A 810 32.65 0.85 -6.63
N GLU A 811 32.60 -0.01 -7.65
CA GLU A 811 31.99 -1.34 -7.49
C GLU A 811 32.71 -2.18 -6.41
N GLU A 812 34.03 -2.00 -6.26
CA GLU A 812 34.81 -2.67 -5.22
C GLU A 812 34.42 -2.19 -3.82
N GLN A 813 34.30 -0.87 -3.61
CA GLN A 813 33.82 -0.29 -2.36
C GLN A 813 32.39 -0.76 -2.05
N LEU A 814 31.51 -0.78 -3.05
CA LEU A 814 30.15 -1.26 -2.89
C LEU A 814 30.11 -2.71 -2.38
N LYS A 815 30.89 -3.61 -3.01
CA LYS A 815 30.96 -5.02 -2.60
C LYS A 815 31.40 -5.15 -1.14
N LYS A 816 32.53 -4.53 -0.77
CA LYS A 816 33.04 -4.52 0.61
C LYS A 816 32.04 -3.96 1.61
N GLU A 817 31.37 -2.85 1.28
CA GLU A 817 30.39 -2.25 2.19
C GLU A 817 29.15 -3.12 2.37
N THR A 818 28.66 -3.75 1.30
CA THR A 818 27.47 -4.61 1.36
C THR A 818 27.71 -5.88 2.20
N GLU A 819 28.95 -6.38 2.28
CA GLU A 819 29.34 -7.54 3.10
C GLU A 819 29.21 -7.29 4.61
N ARG A 820 29.27 -6.03 5.05
CA ARG A 820 29.16 -5.65 6.46
C ARG A 820 27.73 -5.80 7.02
N CYS A 821 26.72 -5.91 6.15
CA CYS A 821 25.31 -5.92 6.56
C CYS A 821 24.95 -7.17 7.38
N LEU A 822 24.55 -6.98 8.65
CA LEU A 822 24.17 -8.05 9.58
C LEU A 822 22.95 -8.87 9.17
N SER A 823 22.20 -8.43 8.16
CA SER A 823 20.94 -9.06 7.74
C SER A 823 19.92 -9.21 8.89
N CYS A 824 19.60 -8.09 9.57
CA CYS A 824 18.92 -8.11 10.86
C CYS A 824 17.53 -8.78 10.92
N GLY A 825 16.71 -8.73 9.86
CA GLY A 825 15.36 -9.30 9.84
C GLY A 825 15.20 -10.56 8.97
N ALA A 826 14.09 -11.27 9.18
CA ALA A 826 13.57 -12.33 8.30
C ALA A 826 12.04 -12.37 8.33
N THR A 827 11.42 -12.97 7.32
CA THR A 827 9.98 -13.26 7.34
C THR A 827 9.68 -14.49 8.20
N VAL A 828 8.62 -14.42 8.99
CA VAL A 828 8.06 -15.52 9.78
C VAL A 828 6.69 -15.90 9.21
N VAL A 829 6.41 -17.20 9.14
CA VAL A 829 5.13 -17.76 8.67
C VAL A 829 4.36 -18.37 9.83
N ASP A 830 3.09 -17.98 9.98
CA ASP A 830 2.06 -18.75 10.68
C ASP A 830 1.52 -19.82 9.72
N GLU A 831 2.00 -21.04 9.90
CA GLU A 831 1.63 -22.18 9.07
C GLU A 831 0.15 -22.56 9.18
N PHE A 832 -0.48 -22.30 10.33
CA PHE A 832 -1.88 -22.61 10.53
C PHE A 832 -2.75 -21.64 9.72
N LEU A 833 -2.47 -20.34 9.78
CA LEU A 833 -3.22 -19.35 9.00
C LEU A 833 -2.96 -19.48 7.50
N CYS A 834 -1.76 -19.90 7.08
CA CYS A 834 -1.40 -20.04 5.67
C CYS A 834 -2.41 -20.91 4.89
N VAL A 835 -2.93 -20.34 3.80
CA VAL A 835 -3.88 -21.00 2.88
C VAL A 835 -3.19 -21.66 1.67
N GLY A 836 -1.87 -21.56 1.57
CA GLY A 836 -1.09 -22.25 0.52
C GLY A 836 -1.29 -21.70 -0.89
N CYS A 837 -1.52 -20.38 -1.03
CA CYS A 837 -1.79 -19.76 -2.33
C CYS A 837 -0.53 -19.48 -3.18
N GLY A 838 0.66 -19.41 -2.58
CA GLY A 838 1.90 -19.15 -3.32
C GLY A 838 2.20 -17.69 -3.67
N ALA A 839 1.30 -16.74 -3.41
CA ALA A 839 1.58 -15.31 -3.70
C ALA A 839 2.88 -14.80 -3.06
N CYS A 840 3.23 -15.30 -1.86
CA CYS A 840 4.49 -14.96 -1.20
C CYS A 840 5.74 -15.46 -1.94
N THR A 841 5.68 -16.59 -2.64
CA THR A 841 6.84 -17.17 -3.33
C THR A 841 7.10 -16.40 -4.63
N THR A 842 6.05 -16.02 -5.36
CA THR A 842 6.16 -15.27 -6.62
C THR A 842 6.75 -13.87 -6.44
N ARG A 843 6.73 -13.32 -5.22
CA ARG A 843 7.35 -12.03 -4.87
C ARG A 843 8.77 -12.15 -4.32
N CYS A 844 9.25 -13.35 -4.01
CA CYS A 844 10.57 -13.54 -3.45
C CYS A 844 11.64 -13.59 -4.56
N LYS A 845 12.51 -12.57 -4.62
CA LYS A 845 13.67 -12.52 -5.56
C LYS A 845 14.93 -13.24 -5.05
N PHE A 846 14.83 -13.90 -3.91
CA PHE A 846 15.96 -14.45 -3.13
C PHE A 846 15.84 -15.96 -2.90
N ASP A 847 14.80 -16.60 -3.46
CA ASP A 847 14.47 -18.01 -3.24
C ASP A 847 14.41 -18.39 -1.75
N ALA A 848 13.98 -17.44 -0.93
CA ALA A 848 13.88 -17.58 0.51
C ALA A 848 12.54 -18.17 0.96
N ILE A 849 11.53 -18.21 0.08
CA ILE A 849 10.21 -18.77 0.39
C ILE A 849 9.82 -19.77 -0.70
N SER A 850 9.39 -20.96 -0.28
CA SER A 850 8.82 -21.99 -1.14
C SER A 850 7.46 -22.45 -0.60
N LEU A 851 6.66 -23.07 -1.46
CA LEU A 851 5.50 -23.86 -1.02
C LEU A 851 5.93 -25.31 -0.81
N VAL A 852 5.52 -25.89 0.31
CA VAL A 852 5.76 -27.30 0.65
C VAL A 852 4.42 -28.02 0.74
N ARG A 853 4.28 -29.14 0.03
CA ARG A 853 3.08 -29.99 0.12
C ARG A 853 3.01 -30.72 1.47
N LYS A 854 2.27 -30.13 2.42
CA LYS A 854 2.07 -30.71 3.78
C LYS A 854 0.89 -31.65 3.87
N TYR A 855 -0.11 -31.50 3.00
CA TYR A 855 -1.32 -32.30 3.01
C TYR A 855 -1.46 -33.10 1.71
N ASP A 856 -2.33 -34.10 1.75
CA ASP A 856 -2.64 -34.96 0.62
C ASP A 856 -4.15 -35.20 0.53
N ALA A 857 -4.88 -34.10 0.33
CA ALA A 857 -6.34 -34.09 0.31
C ALA A 857 -6.90 -33.67 -1.04
N GLU A 858 -8.01 -34.29 -1.40
CA GLU A 858 -8.72 -34.09 -2.65
C GLU A 858 -10.15 -33.59 -2.41
N GLY A 859 -10.70 -32.90 -3.41
CA GLY A 859 -12.09 -32.47 -3.39
C GLY A 859 -13.03 -33.66 -3.49
N VAL A 860 -14.20 -33.56 -2.85
CA VAL A 860 -15.26 -34.58 -2.95
C VAL A 860 -16.49 -33.97 -3.62
N ALA A 861 -17.23 -34.80 -4.36
CA ALA A 861 -18.49 -34.35 -4.95
C ALA A 861 -19.50 -34.00 -3.85
N PHE A 862 -20.44 -33.10 -4.17
CA PHE A 862 -21.44 -32.63 -3.22
C PHE A 862 -22.25 -33.77 -2.59
N GLU A 863 -22.54 -34.82 -3.34
CA GLU A 863 -23.30 -36.00 -2.92
C GLU A 863 -22.58 -36.78 -1.80
N ASP A 864 -21.24 -36.79 -1.82
CA ASP A 864 -20.38 -37.53 -0.90
C ASP A 864 -19.85 -36.67 0.26
N LEU A 865 -20.13 -35.36 0.25
CA LEU A 865 -19.59 -34.41 1.22
C LEU A 865 -20.06 -34.67 2.65
N LYS A 866 -21.36 -34.96 2.83
CA LYS A 866 -22.00 -35.05 4.16
C LYS A 866 -21.38 -36.16 5.04
N PRO A 867 -21.17 -37.41 4.56
CA PRO A 867 -20.47 -38.44 5.32
C PRO A 867 -19.06 -38.03 5.78
N VAL A 868 -18.29 -37.37 4.91
CA VAL A 868 -16.91 -36.94 5.19
C VAL A 868 -16.88 -35.89 6.31
N VAL A 869 -17.75 -34.88 6.23
CA VAL A 869 -17.87 -33.83 7.24
C VAL A 869 -18.31 -34.40 8.59
N ILE A 870 -19.32 -35.27 8.64
CA ILE A 870 -19.80 -35.88 9.88
C ILE A 870 -18.67 -36.67 10.57
N LYS A 871 -17.92 -37.47 9.80
CA LYS A 871 -16.77 -38.23 10.30
C LYS A 871 -15.71 -37.31 10.93
N ASN A 872 -15.41 -36.18 10.28
CA ASN A 872 -14.45 -35.21 10.81
C ASN A 872 -14.95 -34.51 12.09
N VAL A 873 -16.23 -34.12 12.13
CA VAL A 873 -16.84 -33.51 13.32
C VAL A 873 -16.78 -34.43 14.54
N ILE A 874 -17.04 -35.74 14.36
CA ILE A 874 -16.91 -36.73 15.43
C ILE A 874 -15.46 -36.83 15.91
N LYS A 875 -14.49 -36.93 14.99
CA LYS A 875 -13.06 -36.96 15.33
C LYS A 875 -12.63 -35.69 16.09
N ARG A 876 -13.09 -34.52 15.66
CA ARG A 876 -12.84 -33.22 16.31
C ARG A 876 -13.36 -33.22 17.75
N LYS A 877 -14.60 -33.66 17.99
CA LYS A 877 -15.15 -33.76 19.35
C LYS A 877 -14.27 -34.62 20.25
N GLY A 878 -13.78 -35.76 19.74
CA GLY A 878 -12.82 -36.61 20.46
C GLY A 878 -11.52 -35.87 20.82
N ARG A 879 -10.92 -35.13 19.88
CA ARG A 879 -9.71 -34.33 20.12
C ARG A 879 -9.91 -33.26 21.19
N ILE A 880 -11.06 -32.56 21.17
CA ILE A 880 -11.41 -31.53 22.17
C ILE A 880 -11.46 -32.12 23.57
N VAL A 881 -12.13 -33.28 23.73
CA VAL A 881 -12.23 -33.97 25.03
C VAL A 881 -10.84 -34.38 25.54
N LEU A 882 -10.02 -34.98 24.69
CA LEU A 882 -8.65 -35.38 25.03
C LEU A 882 -7.77 -34.18 25.44
N LYS A 883 -7.86 -33.05 24.72
CA LYS A 883 -7.10 -31.83 25.04
C LYS A 883 -7.52 -31.22 26.38
N LYS A 884 -8.82 -31.20 26.68
CA LYS A 884 -9.35 -30.77 27.98
C LYS A 884 -8.82 -31.66 29.12
N ALA A 885 -8.85 -32.98 28.95
CA ALA A 885 -8.31 -33.92 29.94
C ALA A 885 -6.80 -33.70 30.20
N LYS A 886 -6.00 -33.52 29.14
CA LYS A 886 -4.57 -33.21 29.26
C LYS A 886 -4.32 -31.89 30.00
N LYS A 887 -5.07 -30.83 29.73
CA LYS A 887 -4.94 -29.53 30.43
C LYS A 887 -5.25 -29.66 31.92
N VAL A 888 -6.24 -30.48 32.32
CA VAL A 888 -6.57 -30.74 33.73
C VAL A 888 -5.45 -31.52 34.42
N LEU A 889 -4.92 -32.57 33.79
CA LEU A 889 -3.78 -33.34 34.30
C LEU A 889 -2.50 -32.50 34.45
N LYS A 890 -2.28 -31.53 33.57
CA LYS A 890 -1.11 -30.62 33.60
C LYS A 890 -1.25 -29.49 34.64
N ARG A 891 -2.46 -29.21 35.13
CA ARG A 891 -2.73 -28.24 36.23
C ARG A 891 -2.76 -28.88 37.61
N SER A 892 -2.80 -30.21 37.68
CA SER A 892 -2.81 -31.01 38.91
C SER A 892 -1.44 -31.61 39.25
N ARG A 893 -0.44 -31.32 38.41
CA ARG A 893 1.00 -31.37 38.70
C ARG A 893 1.48 -29.93 38.75
#